data_AF-A0A6A1VZ98-F1
#
_entry.id   AF-A0A6A1VZ98-F1
#
_cell.length_a   1.000
_cell.length_b   1.000
_cell.length_c   1.000
_cell.angle_alpha   90.00
_cell.angle_beta   90.00
_cell.angle_gamma   90.00
#
_symmetry.space_group_name_H-M   'P 1'
#
loop_
_entity.id
_entity.type
_entity.pdbx_description
1 polymer ?
#
loop_
_entity_poly.entity_id
_entity_poly.type
_entity_poly.pdbx_seq_one_letter_code
_entity_poly.pdbx_strand_id
1 'polypeptide(L)'
;MEAPDSGGSVLKRSLRKKVGMRNYNENLMDELIEKHLGGASKRRNRTREDLEKETETEAMIALSLGFPIDALLEEEIRAGVVRELGGKEQNDYIVVRNHILARWRDNVRIWLSKGQIKETVSSEYEHLICSAYDFLLYNGYINFGVSPSYISHMPEEAIEGSVIIVGAGLAGLAAARQLLSFGFKVTVLEGRNRPGGRVYTQKMGQEGKFAAVDLGGSVITGIHANPLGVLARQLSIPLHKVRDNCPLYQPDGGPVEKEIDSKVEFIFNKLLDKVTELRQIMGGFANDISLGSVLETLRQLYAVAKSTEERQLLDWHLANLEYANAGCLSELSAAYWDQDDPYEMGGDHCFLAGGNWRLIKALCEGVPILYGKTVDTIRYGNEGVEVIAGDQMFQADIALCTVPLGVLKKKTIRFEPELPQRKLAAIDRLGFGLLNKVAMVFPHVFWGEELDTFGCLSEHSENRGEFFLFYSYHTVSGGPVLVALVAGEAAQVFECTDPSALLFRVLNILRGIFSPRGINVPNPIQTICTRWDSDPLSYGSYSHVRVRSSGSDYDVLGESLGNRLFFAGEATNRQYPASMHGAFLSGLREASHIYRATRCRQNSARKITQRNVGPSNDVLVDLFKKPDLVLGNFLFIFDPSTEDPRSLGLMRITVGRREHHYKEDSTNSCLHQPNLPVPLYMVISREQALELQLVTEGDESRLAHAIKNLGFKLMGPSALGNVGNSLAASIASARRGRGRNRISAGPHHII
;
A
#
# COMPACT_ATOMS: atom_id res chain seq x y z
N MET A 1 8.14 59.43 -19.59
CA MET A 1 9.60 59.52 -19.48
C MET A 1 10.02 58.58 -18.37
N GLU A 2 10.91 57.66 -18.72
CA GLU A 2 11.72 56.76 -17.88
C GLU A 2 11.04 55.85 -16.84
N ALA A 3 11.18 54.55 -17.08
CA ALA A 3 10.93 53.48 -16.13
C ALA A 3 12.17 53.25 -15.24
N PRO A 4 11.99 52.54 -14.11
CA PRO A 4 12.98 51.56 -13.70
C PRO A 4 12.39 50.14 -13.65
N ASP A 5 13.26 49.24 -14.07
CA ASP A 5 13.14 47.80 -14.22
C ASP A 5 13.10 47.09 -12.85
N SER A 6 12.26 46.07 -12.70
CA SER A 6 12.48 45.03 -11.67
C SER A 6 11.85 43.71 -12.12
N GLY A 7 12.75 42.76 -12.41
CA GLY A 7 12.41 41.41 -12.83
C GLY A 7 11.75 40.61 -11.71
N GLY A 8 10.61 40.02 -12.04
CA GLY A 8 9.97 38.94 -11.29
C GLY A 8 9.51 37.87 -12.27
N SER A 9 10.18 36.72 -12.25
CA SER A 9 9.81 35.53 -13.02
C SER A 9 8.45 35.03 -12.57
N VAL A 10 7.42 35.24 -13.39
CA VAL A 10 6.09 34.63 -13.23
C VAL A 10 6.14 33.25 -13.90
N LEU A 11 6.00 32.20 -13.10
CA LEU A 11 5.78 30.82 -13.56
C LEU A 11 4.51 30.77 -14.43
N LYS A 12 4.69 30.72 -15.75
CA LYS A 12 3.61 30.48 -16.71
C LYS A 12 3.11 29.04 -16.57
N ARG A 13 1.99 28.84 -15.89
CA ARG A 13 1.15 27.64 -16.09
C ARG A 13 0.59 27.69 -17.52
N SER A 14 0.71 26.57 -18.23
CA SER A 14 0.43 26.45 -19.66
C SER A 14 -1.05 26.68 -19.97
N LEU A 15 -1.31 27.67 -20.83
CA LEU A 15 -2.59 27.81 -21.53
C LEU A 15 -2.81 26.56 -22.40
N ARG A 16 -3.83 25.76 -22.06
CA ARG A 16 -4.26 24.58 -22.83
C ARG A 16 -4.54 24.99 -24.28
N LYS A 17 -3.72 24.50 -25.22
CA LYS A 17 -3.96 24.64 -26.66
C LYS A 17 -5.13 23.73 -27.06
N LYS A 18 -6.13 24.30 -27.75
CA LYS A 18 -7.18 23.56 -28.46
C LYS A 18 -6.55 22.59 -29.49
N VAL A 19 -6.85 21.30 -29.36
CA VAL A 19 -6.64 20.29 -30.40
C VAL A 19 -8.02 19.75 -30.78
N GLY A 20 -8.29 19.65 -32.08
CA GLY A 20 -9.61 19.38 -32.64
C GLY A 20 -10.22 18.02 -32.25
N MET A 21 -11.55 18.00 -32.21
CA MET A 21 -12.40 16.83 -31.97
C MET A 21 -12.00 15.61 -32.80
N ARG A 22 -11.63 14.51 -32.11
CA ARG A 22 -11.81 13.12 -32.55
C ARG A 22 -12.08 12.27 -31.30
N ASN A 23 -12.96 11.27 -31.43
CA ASN A 23 -13.21 10.28 -30.39
C ASN A 23 -11.88 9.69 -29.88
N TYR A 24 -11.74 9.58 -28.56
CA TYR A 24 -10.59 8.95 -27.93
C TYR A 24 -10.51 7.49 -28.38
N ASN A 25 -9.43 7.14 -29.07
CA ASN A 25 -9.14 5.80 -29.54
C ASN A 25 -7.74 5.48 -29.01
N GLU A 26 -7.60 4.58 -28.04
CA GLU A 26 -6.28 4.16 -27.54
C GLU A 26 -5.44 3.51 -28.65
N ASN A 27 -6.05 3.01 -29.73
CA ASN A 27 -5.31 2.63 -30.93
C ASN A 27 -4.51 3.79 -31.52
N LEU A 28 -4.73 5.06 -31.14
CA LEU A 28 -3.92 6.20 -31.59
C LEU A 28 -2.71 6.45 -30.69
N MET A 29 -2.77 6.09 -29.40
CA MET A 29 -1.59 6.02 -28.54
C MET A 29 -0.83 4.72 -28.78
N ASP A 30 -1.51 3.60 -28.94
CA ASP A 30 -0.95 2.34 -29.43
C ASP A 30 -0.48 2.47 -30.88
N GLU A 31 -1.06 3.30 -31.77
CA GLU A 31 -0.48 3.63 -33.08
C GLU A 31 0.66 4.63 -32.93
N LEU A 32 0.66 5.58 -32.00
CA LEU A 32 1.81 6.45 -31.75
C LEU A 32 2.98 5.62 -31.20
N ILE A 33 2.69 4.61 -30.39
CA ILE A 33 3.59 3.61 -29.81
C ILE A 33 4.01 2.61 -30.89
N GLU A 34 3.12 2.02 -31.69
CA GLU A 34 3.41 1.06 -32.78
C GLU A 34 4.09 1.72 -33.98
N LYS A 35 3.71 2.95 -34.36
CA LYS A 35 4.34 3.73 -35.43
C LYS A 35 5.72 4.23 -35.04
N HIS A 36 6.02 4.29 -33.73
CA HIS A 36 7.38 4.56 -33.21
C HIS A 36 8.18 3.31 -32.82
N LEU A 37 7.52 2.19 -32.49
CA LEU A 37 8.16 0.95 -32.07
C LEU A 37 8.33 -0.08 -33.20
N GLY A 38 7.69 0.12 -34.36
CA GLY A 38 7.78 -0.80 -35.49
C GLY A 38 7.08 -2.12 -35.20
N GLY A 39 6.12 -2.46 -36.06
CA GLY A 39 5.43 -3.74 -36.00
C GLY A 39 6.39 -4.95 -35.92
N ALA A 40 5.88 -6.01 -35.29
CA ALA A 40 6.60 -7.23 -34.95
C ALA A 40 7.58 -7.73 -36.03
N SER A 41 8.82 -7.94 -35.59
CA SER A 41 9.84 -8.83 -36.15
C SER A 41 10.31 -8.57 -37.58
N LYS A 42 11.38 -7.77 -37.71
CA LYS A 42 12.62 -8.25 -38.33
C LYS A 42 13.81 -7.80 -37.50
N ARG A 43 14.70 -8.74 -37.10
CA ARG A 43 16.02 -8.46 -36.52
C ARG A 43 16.75 -7.45 -37.43
N ARG A 44 16.66 -6.16 -37.10
CA ARG A 44 17.52 -5.10 -37.63
C ARG A 44 18.55 -4.81 -36.56
N ASN A 45 19.82 -4.66 -36.96
CA ASN A 45 20.85 -4.15 -36.08
C ASN A 45 20.40 -2.78 -35.58
N ARG A 46 20.03 -2.70 -34.30
CA ARG A 46 19.59 -1.46 -33.64
C ARG A 46 20.76 -0.49 -33.62
N THR A 47 20.52 0.75 -34.02
CA THR A 47 21.55 1.79 -33.92
C THR A 47 21.67 2.28 -32.48
N ARG A 48 22.75 3.00 -32.16
CA ARG A 48 22.93 3.60 -30.84
C ARG A 48 21.84 4.65 -30.53
N GLU A 49 21.43 5.42 -31.53
CA GLU A 49 20.35 6.40 -31.42
C GLU A 49 19.00 5.73 -31.10
N ASP A 50 18.73 4.55 -31.69
CA ASP A 50 17.51 3.79 -31.40
C ASP A 50 17.47 3.32 -29.92
N LEU A 51 18.61 2.90 -29.37
CA LEU A 51 18.72 2.46 -27.98
C LEU A 51 18.61 3.62 -26.98
N GLU A 52 19.19 4.78 -27.30
CA GLU A 52 19.08 6.00 -26.50
C GLU A 52 17.60 6.44 -26.42
N LYS A 53 16.89 6.44 -27.55
CA LYS A 53 15.46 6.77 -27.62
C LYS A 53 14.56 5.77 -26.87
N GLU A 54 14.88 4.47 -26.93
CA GLU A 54 14.19 3.44 -26.17
C GLU A 54 14.33 3.70 -24.66
N THR A 55 15.56 3.96 -24.21
CA THR A 55 15.87 4.26 -22.80
C THR A 55 15.15 5.51 -22.31
N GLU A 56 15.10 6.57 -23.12
CA GLU A 56 14.32 7.78 -22.81
C GLU A 56 12.82 7.47 -22.66
N THR A 57 12.28 6.64 -23.56
CA THR A 57 10.87 6.24 -23.51
C THR A 57 10.55 5.44 -22.24
N GLU A 58 11.42 4.50 -21.88
CA GLU A 58 11.30 3.71 -20.64
C GLU A 58 11.37 4.59 -19.39
N ALA A 59 12.27 5.57 -19.38
CA ALA A 59 12.36 6.56 -18.30
C ALA A 59 11.08 7.41 -18.17
N MET A 60 10.47 7.80 -19.30
CA MET A 60 9.20 8.54 -19.28
C MET A 60 8.03 7.69 -18.77
N ILE A 61 7.99 6.39 -19.11
CA ILE A 61 7.01 5.46 -18.54
C ILE A 61 7.22 5.35 -17.03
N ALA A 62 8.46 5.13 -16.57
CA ALA A 62 8.77 5.05 -15.14
C ALA A 62 8.40 6.33 -14.39
N LEU A 63 8.67 7.50 -14.98
CA LEU A 63 8.26 8.81 -14.43
C LEU A 63 6.75 8.90 -14.26
N SER A 64 5.98 8.45 -15.26
CA SER A 64 4.51 8.43 -15.16
C SER A 64 3.99 7.53 -14.03
N LEU A 65 4.80 6.58 -13.56
CA LEU A 65 4.49 5.67 -12.44
C LEU A 65 5.03 6.18 -11.10
N GLY A 66 5.57 7.40 -11.06
CA GLY A 66 6.11 8.03 -9.87
C GLY A 66 7.57 7.72 -9.58
N PHE A 67 8.29 7.04 -10.49
CA PHE A 67 9.73 6.80 -10.33
C PHE A 67 10.54 7.96 -10.92
N PRO A 68 11.43 8.62 -10.15
CA PRO A 68 12.28 9.65 -10.70
C PRO A 68 13.23 9.07 -11.76
N ILE A 69 13.51 9.88 -12.79
CA ILE A 69 14.29 9.47 -13.97
C ILE A 69 15.71 9.04 -13.58
N ASP A 70 16.33 9.77 -12.66
CA ASP A 70 17.75 9.70 -12.32
C ASP A 70 18.02 9.46 -10.81
N ALA A 71 16.97 9.12 -10.05
CA ALA A 71 17.07 8.84 -8.63
C ALA A 71 16.35 7.55 -8.21
N LEU A 72 16.66 7.11 -7.00
CA LEU A 72 15.92 6.05 -6.31
C LEU A 72 14.80 6.67 -5.49
N LEU A 73 13.70 5.95 -5.35
CA LEU A 73 12.69 6.27 -4.35
C LEU A 73 13.24 6.01 -2.93
N GLU A 74 12.71 6.74 -1.95
CA GLU A 74 12.97 6.48 -0.53
C GLU A 74 12.67 5.02 -0.13
N GLU A 75 11.67 4.41 -0.75
CA GLU A 75 11.32 3.00 -0.55
C GLU A 75 12.36 2.03 -1.13
N GLU A 76 12.95 2.39 -2.27
CA GLU A 76 14.03 1.62 -2.90
C GLU A 76 15.30 1.68 -2.06
N ILE A 77 15.63 2.88 -1.55
CA ILE A 77 16.76 3.09 -0.64
C ILE A 77 16.58 2.25 0.63
N ARG A 78 15.40 2.31 1.27
CA ARG A 78 15.08 1.51 2.46
C ARG A 78 15.10 0.01 2.20
N ALA A 79 14.72 -0.42 1.00
CA ALA A 79 14.76 -1.83 0.61
C ALA A 79 16.19 -2.33 0.32
N GLY A 80 17.18 -1.43 0.23
CA GLY A 80 18.57 -1.80 -0.04
C GLY A 80 18.74 -2.41 -1.42
N VAL A 81 18.06 -1.87 -2.43
CA VAL A 81 18.04 -2.44 -3.79
C VAL A 81 19.41 -2.42 -4.49
N VAL A 82 20.32 -1.56 -4.02
CA VAL A 82 21.73 -1.47 -4.43
C VAL A 82 22.62 -1.42 -3.19
N ARG A 83 23.92 -1.74 -3.36
CA ARG A 83 24.89 -1.78 -2.25
C ARG A 83 25.46 -0.39 -1.95
N GLU A 84 25.68 0.40 -2.99
CA GLU A 84 26.27 1.74 -2.90
C GLU A 84 25.38 2.78 -3.57
N LEU A 85 25.12 3.88 -2.87
CA LEU A 85 24.33 5.02 -3.37
C LEU A 85 25.22 5.99 -4.15
N GLY A 86 24.67 6.60 -5.21
CA GLY A 86 25.33 7.64 -6.01
C GLY A 86 26.43 7.13 -6.95
N GLY A 87 26.54 5.82 -7.16
CA GLY A 87 27.53 5.19 -8.03
C GLY A 87 26.96 4.56 -9.30
N LYS A 88 27.82 3.89 -10.07
CA LYS A 88 27.45 3.18 -11.31
C LYS A 88 26.34 2.14 -11.10
N GLU A 89 26.40 1.38 -10.00
CA GLU A 89 25.40 0.36 -9.69
C GLU A 89 23.98 0.95 -9.58
N GLN A 90 23.83 2.13 -8.99
CA GLN A 90 22.55 2.83 -8.90
C GLN A 90 22.02 3.21 -10.29
N ASN A 91 22.88 3.76 -11.16
CA ASN A 91 22.48 4.13 -12.51
C ASN A 91 22.08 2.89 -13.34
N ASP A 92 22.86 1.81 -13.24
CA ASP A 92 22.54 0.54 -13.91
C ASP A 92 21.22 -0.04 -13.37
N TYR A 93 20.96 0.04 -12.06
CA TYR A 93 19.71 -0.39 -11.45
C TYR A 93 18.51 0.41 -11.97
N ILE A 94 18.64 1.74 -12.05
CA ILE A 94 17.59 2.65 -12.54
C ILE A 94 17.18 2.26 -13.97
N VAL A 95 18.16 1.99 -14.84
CA VAL A 95 17.89 1.54 -16.21
C VAL A 95 17.17 0.19 -16.22
N VAL A 96 17.66 -0.80 -15.46
CA VAL A 96 17.03 -2.14 -15.37
C VAL A 96 15.59 -2.06 -14.83
N ARG A 97 15.36 -1.27 -13.77
CA ARG A 97 14.03 -1.02 -13.22
C ARG A 97 13.09 -0.42 -14.26
N ASN A 98 13.52 0.64 -14.94
CA ASN A 98 12.71 1.33 -15.96
C ASN A 98 12.35 0.37 -17.10
N HIS A 99 13.31 -0.45 -17.53
CA HIS A 99 13.10 -1.49 -18.52
C HIS A 99 12.03 -2.50 -18.08
N ILE A 100 12.11 -3.03 -16.85
CA ILE A 100 11.12 -3.99 -16.33
C ILE A 100 9.72 -3.36 -16.28
N LEU A 101 9.59 -2.12 -15.80
CA LEU A 101 8.33 -1.39 -15.76
C LEU A 101 7.73 -1.22 -17.16
N ALA A 102 8.53 -0.76 -18.13
CA ALA A 102 8.10 -0.56 -19.50
C ALA A 102 7.65 -1.89 -20.14
N ARG A 103 8.43 -2.96 -19.97
CA ARG A 103 8.11 -4.30 -20.52
C ARG A 103 6.79 -4.84 -19.97
N TRP A 104 6.49 -4.62 -18.70
CA TRP A 104 5.18 -5.03 -18.16
C TRP A 104 4.04 -4.12 -18.63
N ARG A 105 4.28 -2.80 -18.75
CA ARG A 105 3.25 -1.83 -19.17
C ARG A 105 2.87 -1.96 -20.65
N ASP A 106 3.80 -2.43 -21.47
CA ASP A 106 3.58 -2.82 -22.87
C ASP A 106 2.49 -3.90 -22.96
N ASN A 107 2.59 -4.96 -22.16
CA ASN A 107 1.59 -6.02 -22.11
C ASN A 107 1.18 -6.43 -20.69
N VAL A 108 0.27 -5.65 -20.12
CA VAL A 108 -0.27 -5.84 -18.76
C VAL A 108 -1.14 -7.10 -18.60
N ARG A 109 -1.36 -7.88 -19.65
CA ARG A 109 -2.17 -9.11 -19.63
C ARG A 109 -1.36 -10.36 -19.36
N ILE A 110 -0.03 -10.31 -19.51
CA ILE A 110 0.82 -11.49 -19.35
C ILE A 110 1.66 -11.30 -18.08
N TRP A 111 1.83 -12.38 -17.32
CA TRP A 111 2.79 -12.39 -16.23
C TRP A 111 4.20 -12.21 -16.78
N LEU A 112 4.84 -11.10 -16.41
CA LEU A 112 6.23 -10.84 -16.75
C LEU A 112 7.11 -11.62 -15.78
N SER A 113 7.85 -12.62 -16.26
CA SER A 113 8.76 -13.44 -15.47
C SER A 113 10.19 -12.88 -15.47
N LYS A 114 10.99 -13.24 -14.45
CA LYS A 114 12.44 -12.93 -14.44
C LYS A 114 13.15 -13.50 -15.68
N GLY A 115 12.75 -14.68 -16.16
CA GLY A 115 13.33 -15.32 -17.34
C GLY A 115 13.22 -14.44 -18.59
N GLN A 116 12.05 -13.85 -18.83
CA GLN A 116 11.82 -12.95 -19.97
C GLN A 116 12.65 -11.66 -19.90
N ILE A 117 13.03 -11.20 -18.71
CA ILE A 117 13.91 -10.04 -18.55
C ILE A 117 15.37 -10.41 -18.79
N LYS A 118 15.80 -11.62 -18.41
CA LYS A 118 17.15 -12.13 -18.70
C LYS A 118 17.41 -12.33 -20.19
N GLU A 119 16.36 -12.41 -21.01
CA GLU A 119 16.47 -12.46 -22.47
C GLU A 119 16.79 -11.09 -23.08
N THR A 120 16.49 -9.99 -22.39
CA THR A 120 16.67 -8.61 -22.89
C THR A 120 17.77 -7.82 -22.19
N VAL A 121 18.20 -8.26 -21.00
CA VAL A 121 19.24 -7.61 -20.20
C VAL A 121 20.46 -8.53 -20.06
N SER A 122 21.67 -7.96 -20.18
CA SER A 122 22.93 -8.70 -20.04
C SER A 122 23.03 -9.45 -18.71
N SER A 123 23.58 -10.67 -18.75
CA SER A 123 23.74 -11.53 -17.56
C SER A 123 24.65 -10.94 -16.48
N GLU A 124 25.48 -9.95 -16.82
CA GLU A 124 26.31 -9.23 -15.84
C GLU A 124 25.48 -8.43 -14.83
N TYR A 125 24.22 -8.11 -15.17
CA TYR A 125 23.28 -7.38 -14.32
C TYR A 125 22.28 -8.28 -13.60
N GLU A 126 22.51 -9.59 -13.56
CA GLU A 126 21.60 -10.59 -12.96
C GLU A 126 21.18 -10.23 -11.52
N HIS A 127 22.08 -9.69 -10.70
CA HIS A 127 21.75 -9.28 -9.34
C HIS A 127 20.82 -8.06 -9.31
N LEU A 128 21.00 -7.10 -10.24
CA LEU A 128 20.12 -5.94 -10.38
C LEU A 128 18.75 -6.33 -10.94
N ILE A 129 18.70 -7.26 -11.90
CA ILE A 129 17.44 -7.83 -12.40
C ILE A 129 16.67 -8.45 -11.24
N CYS A 130 17.31 -9.28 -10.42
CA CYS A 130 16.66 -9.90 -9.27
C CYS A 130 16.15 -8.86 -8.28
N SER A 131 16.99 -7.89 -7.92
CA SER A 131 16.67 -6.83 -6.97
C SER A 131 15.51 -5.95 -7.44
N ALA A 132 15.59 -5.41 -8.66
CA ALA A 132 14.56 -4.56 -9.25
C ALA A 132 13.25 -5.32 -9.45
N TYR A 133 13.32 -6.55 -10.00
CA TYR A 133 12.12 -7.36 -10.20
C TYR A 133 11.41 -7.67 -8.88
N ASP A 134 12.15 -8.11 -7.85
CA ASP A 134 11.55 -8.44 -6.55
C ASP A 134 10.96 -7.20 -5.90
N PHE A 135 11.66 -6.06 -5.94
CA PHE A 135 11.13 -4.79 -5.45
C PHE A 135 9.81 -4.44 -6.18
N LEU A 136 9.80 -4.44 -7.51
CA LEU A 136 8.63 -4.07 -8.30
C LEU A 136 7.45 -5.04 -8.09
N LEU A 137 7.71 -6.34 -8.01
CA LEU A 137 6.68 -7.36 -7.80
C LEU A 137 6.05 -7.23 -6.40
N TYR A 138 6.88 -7.23 -5.35
CA TYR A 138 6.36 -7.27 -3.98
C TYR A 138 5.76 -5.95 -3.53
N ASN A 139 6.08 -4.81 -4.17
CA ASN A 139 5.42 -3.53 -3.92
C ASN A 139 4.22 -3.28 -4.87
N GLY A 140 3.89 -4.21 -5.76
CA GLY A 140 2.70 -4.11 -6.62
C GLY A 140 2.83 -3.11 -7.78
N TYR A 141 4.03 -2.92 -8.31
CA TYR A 141 4.26 -2.10 -9.51
C TYR A 141 4.12 -2.88 -10.82
N ILE A 142 4.34 -4.20 -10.77
CA ILE A 142 4.17 -5.14 -11.88
C ILE A 142 3.36 -6.36 -11.45
N ASN A 143 2.84 -7.11 -12.42
CA ASN A 143 2.15 -8.39 -12.21
C ASN A 143 0.98 -8.36 -11.21
N PHE A 144 0.32 -7.21 -11.06
CA PHE A 144 -0.91 -7.09 -10.29
C PHE A 144 -2.14 -7.10 -11.21
N GLY A 145 -3.30 -7.38 -10.61
CA GLY A 145 -4.60 -7.19 -11.24
C GLY A 145 -5.37 -8.48 -11.46
N VAL A 146 -6.02 -8.59 -12.63
CA VAL A 146 -7.12 -9.55 -12.88
C VAL A 146 -6.94 -10.38 -14.13
N SER A 147 -5.77 -10.34 -14.79
CA SER A 147 -5.52 -11.20 -15.95
C SER A 147 -5.59 -12.69 -15.58
N PRO A 148 -6.14 -13.57 -16.45
CA PRO A 148 -6.11 -15.02 -16.25
C PRO A 148 -4.70 -15.59 -16.04
N SER A 149 -3.68 -14.99 -16.66
CA SER A 149 -2.27 -15.36 -16.47
C SER A 149 -1.82 -15.23 -15.02
N TYR A 150 -2.48 -14.43 -14.19
CA TYR A 150 -2.08 -14.22 -12.79
C TYR A 150 -2.68 -15.28 -11.88
N ILE A 151 -3.88 -15.76 -12.21
CA ILE A 151 -4.54 -16.84 -11.49
C ILE A 151 -3.72 -18.13 -11.61
N SER A 152 -3.15 -18.41 -12.79
CA SER A 152 -2.31 -19.59 -12.99
C SER A 152 -0.97 -19.56 -12.25
N HIS A 153 -0.54 -18.40 -11.75
CA HIS A 153 0.69 -18.26 -10.97
C HIS A 153 0.42 -18.27 -9.45
N MET A 154 -0.83 -18.34 -9.03
CA MET A 154 -1.16 -18.48 -7.61
C MET A 154 -0.77 -19.89 -7.14
N PRO A 155 -0.04 -20.02 -6.02
CA PRO A 155 0.27 -21.34 -5.45
C PRO A 155 -1.01 -22.11 -5.11
N GLU A 156 -1.05 -23.41 -5.43
CA GLU A 156 -2.20 -24.29 -5.10
C GLU A 156 -2.35 -24.48 -3.58
N GLU A 157 -1.22 -24.51 -2.86
CA GLU A 157 -1.17 -24.61 -1.41
C GLU A 157 -0.59 -23.34 -0.78
N ALA A 158 -1.13 -22.96 0.38
CA ALA A 158 -0.62 -21.83 1.14
C ALA A 158 0.71 -22.19 1.81
N ILE A 159 1.73 -21.36 1.60
CA ILE A 159 3.11 -21.61 2.04
C ILE A 159 3.66 -20.56 3.03
N GLU A 160 3.01 -19.40 3.17
CA GLU A 160 3.52 -18.30 4.02
C GLU A 160 2.83 -18.21 5.39
N GLY A 161 1.49 -18.19 5.40
CA GLY A 161 0.67 -17.99 6.61
C GLY A 161 -0.79 -17.68 6.28
N SER A 162 -1.57 -17.31 7.29
CA SER A 162 -3.01 -17.01 7.14
C SER A 162 -3.35 -15.55 7.41
N VAL A 163 -4.23 -14.98 6.58
CA VAL A 163 -4.67 -13.57 6.68
C VAL A 163 -6.19 -13.49 6.61
N ILE A 164 -6.80 -12.82 7.59
CA ILE A 164 -8.20 -12.38 7.51
C ILE A 164 -8.26 -10.94 7.05
N ILE A 165 -9.07 -10.65 6.04
CA ILE A 165 -9.31 -9.29 5.55
C ILE A 165 -10.73 -8.88 5.92
N VAL A 166 -10.88 -7.76 6.61
CA VAL A 166 -12.19 -7.21 6.99
C VAL A 166 -12.59 -6.16 5.96
N GLY A 167 -13.57 -6.52 5.12
CA GLY A 167 -14.11 -5.72 4.03
C GLY A 167 -13.66 -6.20 2.64
N ALA A 168 -14.63 -6.44 1.75
CA ALA A 168 -14.44 -6.76 0.33
C ALA A 168 -14.61 -5.52 -0.57
N GLY A 169 -14.16 -4.35 -0.10
CA GLY A 169 -13.99 -3.15 -0.93
C GLY A 169 -12.75 -3.24 -1.83
N LEU A 170 -12.48 -2.20 -2.64
CA LEU A 170 -11.30 -2.19 -3.54
C LEU A 170 -9.98 -2.48 -2.81
N ALA A 171 -9.75 -1.88 -1.64
CA ALA A 171 -8.55 -2.10 -0.85
C ALA A 171 -8.40 -3.57 -0.40
N GLY A 172 -9.46 -4.14 0.19
CA GLY A 172 -9.46 -5.53 0.64
C GLY A 172 -9.31 -6.53 -0.50
N LEU A 173 -9.98 -6.29 -1.63
CA LEU A 173 -9.87 -7.16 -2.82
C LEU A 173 -8.49 -7.08 -3.46
N ALA A 174 -7.89 -5.89 -3.58
CA ALA A 174 -6.53 -5.72 -4.10
C ALA A 174 -5.51 -6.45 -3.21
N ALA A 175 -5.61 -6.26 -1.89
CA ALA A 175 -4.76 -6.96 -0.93
C ALA A 175 -4.95 -8.48 -0.99
N ALA A 176 -6.19 -8.96 -1.05
CA ALA A 176 -6.51 -10.38 -1.09
C ALA A 176 -5.82 -11.07 -2.27
N ARG A 177 -5.92 -10.50 -3.47
CA ARG A 177 -5.30 -11.06 -4.68
C ARG A 177 -3.79 -11.09 -4.60
N GLN A 178 -3.16 -10.02 -4.12
CA GLN A 178 -1.71 -9.98 -3.96
C GLN A 178 -1.22 -10.97 -2.89
N LEU A 179 -1.93 -11.07 -1.77
CA LEU A 179 -1.56 -12.02 -0.72
C LEU A 179 -1.72 -13.47 -1.19
N LEU A 180 -2.77 -13.78 -1.96
CA LEU A 180 -2.90 -15.09 -2.61
C LEU A 180 -1.74 -15.36 -3.57
N SER A 181 -1.33 -14.39 -4.39
CA SER A 181 -0.18 -14.57 -5.31
C SER A 181 1.16 -14.69 -4.56
N PHE A 182 1.26 -14.14 -3.35
CA PHE A 182 2.40 -14.35 -2.45
C PHE A 182 2.35 -15.67 -1.67
N GLY A 183 1.30 -16.48 -1.83
CA GLY A 183 1.18 -17.80 -1.19
C GLY A 183 0.58 -17.79 0.21
N PHE A 184 -0.15 -16.75 0.60
CA PHE A 184 -0.92 -16.73 1.84
C PHE A 184 -2.28 -17.42 1.69
N LYS A 185 -2.76 -18.02 2.78
CA LYS A 185 -4.16 -18.41 2.93
C LYS A 185 -4.98 -17.18 3.30
N VAL A 186 -5.88 -16.75 2.41
CA VAL A 186 -6.68 -15.53 2.61
C VAL A 186 -8.16 -15.86 2.82
N THR A 187 -8.82 -15.16 3.74
CA THR A 187 -10.28 -15.14 3.86
C THR A 187 -10.76 -13.71 4.04
N VAL A 188 -11.75 -13.29 3.26
CA VAL A 188 -12.33 -11.94 3.33
C VAL A 188 -13.70 -12.02 4.01
N LEU A 189 -13.92 -11.20 5.03
CA LEU A 189 -15.21 -11.04 5.71
C LEU A 189 -15.88 -9.76 5.24
N GLU A 190 -17.05 -9.85 4.62
CA GLU A 190 -17.80 -8.70 4.09
C GLU A 190 -19.16 -8.59 4.78
N GLY A 191 -19.44 -7.44 5.38
CA GLY A 191 -20.70 -7.19 6.08
C GLY A 191 -21.91 -7.15 5.16
N ARG A 192 -21.74 -6.73 3.90
CA ARG A 192 -22.80 -6.70 2.89
C ARG A 192 -23.01 -8.07 2.26
N ASN A 193 -24.12 -8.20 1.55
CA ASN A 193 -24.40 -9.33 0.65
C ASN A 193 -23.80 -9.14 -0.76
N ARG A 194 -22.83 -8.23 -0.90
CA ARG A 194 -22.15 -7.91 -2.16
C ARG A 194 -20.73 -7.41 -1.90
N PRO A 195 -19.79 -7.59 -2.83
CA PRO A 195 -18.48 -6.95 -2.76
C PRO A 195 -18.52 -5.50 -3.27
N GLY A 196 -17.36 -4.85 -3.27
CA GLY A 196 -17.12 -3.51 -3.83
C GLY A 196 -17.26 -2.37 -2.82
N GLY A 197 -18.01 -2.57 -1.74
CA GLY A 197 -18.23 -1.55 -0.72
C GLY A 197 -18.80 -0.26 -1.33
N ARG A 198 -18.02 0.82 -1.28
CA ARG A 198 -18.33 2.15 -1.85
C ARG A 198 -18.13 2.24 -3.38
N VAL A 199 -17.59 1.21 -4.03
CA VAL A 199 -17.68 1.05 -5.50
C VAL A 199 -18.90 0.18 -5.77
N TYR A 200 -19.99 0.83 -6.15
CA TYR A 200 -21.30 0.19 -6.24
C TYR A 200 -22.01 0.58 -7.52
N THR A 201 -22.11 -0.39 -8.43
CA THR A 201 -22.94 -0.28 -9.64
C THR A 201 -24.23 -1.04 -9.44
N GLN A 202 -25.36 -0.40 -9.73
CA GLN A 202 -26.66 -1.04 -9.77
C GLN A 202 -27.07 -1.30 -11.21
N LYS A 203 -27.63 -2.49 -11.46
CA LYS A 203 -28.37 -2.77 -12.69
C LYS A 203 -29.78 -2.19 -12.54
N MET A 204 -30.12 -1.19 -13.35
CA MET A 204 -31.39 -0.45 -13.30
C MET A 204 -32.09 -0.51 -14.66
N GLY A 205 -33.41 -0.34 -14.70
CA GLY A 205 -34.23 -0.37 -15.91
C GLY A 205 -35.30 -1.46 -15.88
N GLN A 206 -35.81 -1.83 -17.05
CA GLN A 206 -36.85 -2.85 -17.22
C GLN A 206 -36.30 -4.10 -17.90
N GLU A 207 -37.07 -5.19 -17.86
CA GLU A 207 -36.69 -6.47 -18.46
C GLU A 207 -36.32 -6.30 -19.95
N GLY A 208 -35.13 -6.80 -20.31
CA GLY A 208 -34.55 -6.64 -21.66
C GLY A 208 -33.88 -5.30 -21.96
N LYS A 209 -34.01 -4.28 -21.11
CA LYS A 209 -33.39 -2.94 -21.26
C LYS A 209 -32.83 -2.44 -19.93
N PHE A 210 -31.61 -2.86 -19.61
CA PHE A 210 -30.94 -2.50 -18.37
C PHE A 210 -29.75 -1.58 -18.61
N ALA A 211 -29.57 -0.63 -17.69
CA ALA A 211 -28.41 0.24 -17.59
C ALA A 211 -27.59 -0.11 -16.34
N ALA A 212 -26.27 -0.01 -16.45
CA ALA A 212 -25.34 -0.12 -15.33
C ALA A 212 -25.04 1.29 -14.78
N VAL A 213 -25.45 1.56 -13.54
CA VAL A 213 -25.38 2.90 -12.94
C VAL A 213 -24.53 2.90 -11.69
N ASP A 214 -23.45 3.69 -11.67
CA ASP A 214 -22.55 3.81 -10.53
C ASP A 214 -23.12 4.74 -9.45
N LEU A 215 -23.64 4.14 -8.38
CA LEU A 215 -24.17 4.82 -7.20
C LEU A 215 -23.07 5.30 -6.25
N GLY A 216 -21.89 4.67 -6.32
CA GLY A 216 -20.71 5.02 -5.51
C GLY A 216 -19.57 5.62 -6.34
N GLY A 217 -18.35 5.10 -6.18
CA GLY A 217 -17.21 5.51 -7.01
C GLY A 217 -17.49 5.34 -8.51
N SER A 218 -17.36 6.44 -9.26
CA SER A 218 -17.83 6.56 -10.65
C SER A 218 -16.73 6.87 -11.66
N VAL A 219 -15.85 7.80 -11.31
CA VAL A 219 -14.85 8.36 -12.23
C VAL A 219 -13.49 7.74 -11.94
N ILE A 220 -12.79 7.31 -12.99
CA ILE A 220 -11.36 7.00 -12.94
C ILE A 220 -10.62 8.30 -13.22
N THR A 221 -10.02 8.88 -12.18
CA THR A 221 -9.35 10.19 -12.25
C THR A 221 -7.91 10.04 -12.74
N GLY A 222 -7.70 10.33 -14.03
CA GLY A 222 -6.40 10.17 -14.67
C GLY A 222 -6.12 8.70 -14.98
N ILE A 223 -5.47 8.42 -16.10
CA ILE A 223 -5.27 7.04 -16.60
C ILE A 223 -3.81 6.64 -16.79
N HIS A 224 -2.87 7.60 -16.84
CA HIS A 224 -1.47 7.27 -17.16
C HIS A 224 -0.81 6.43 -16.05
N ALA A 225 -0.97 6.85 -14.79
CA ALA A 225 -0.41 6.16 -13.62
C ALA A 225 -1.41 5.23 -12.92
N ASN A 226 -2.68 5.33 -13.30
CA ASN A 226 -3.78 4.81 -12.49
C ASN A 226 -3.91 3.28 -12.64
N PRO A 227 -3.78 2.51 -11.54
CA PRO A 227 -3.89 1.05 -11.61
C PRO A 227 -5.26 0.57 -12.10
N LEU A 228 -6.32 1.38 -11.96
CA LEU A 228 -7.64 1.01 -12.47
C LEU A 228 -7.70 1.06 -14.00
N GLY A 229 -6.93 1.94 -14.64
CA GLY A 229 -6.74 1.93 -16.10
C GLY A 229 -6.04 0.64 -16.56
N VAL A 230 -5.08 0.15 -15.78
CA VAL A 230 -4.45 -1.16 -16.03
C VAL A 230 -5.46 -2.29 -15.96
N LEU A 231 -6.35 -2.31 -14.95
CA LEU A 231 -7.40 -3.33 -14.85
C LEU A 231 -8.38 -3.25 -16.02
N ALA A 232 -8.76 -2.05 -16.46
CA ALA A 232 -9.62 -1.86 -17.63
C ALA A 232 -8.97 -2.44 -18.90
N ARG A 233 -7.66 -2.17 -19.11
CA ARG A 233 -6.87 -2.76 -20.22
C ARG A 233 -6.81 -4.28 -20.12
N GLN A 234 -6.57 -4.85 -18.94
CA GLN A 234 -6.55 -6.30 -18.72
C GLN A 234 -7.87 -6.96 -19.11
N LEU A 235 -8.99 -6.30 -18.81
CA LEU A 235 -10.35 -6.79 -19.07
C LEU A 235 -10.89 -6.41 -20.46
N SER A 236 -10.12 -5.70 -21.29
CA SER A 236 -10.59 -5.12 -22.57
C SER A 236 -11.86 -4.27 -22.41
N ILE A 237 -11.97 -3.50 -21.33
CA ILE A 237 -13.15 -2.64 -21.10
C ILE A 237 -12.86 -1.25 -21.66
N PRO A 238 -13.71 -0.73 -22.57
CA PRO A 238 -13.57 0.63 -23.06
C PRO A 238 -13.69 1.66 -21.94
N LEU A 239 -12.80 2.64 -21.97
CA LEU A 239 -12.85 3.85 -21.14
C LEU A 239 -13.40 4.99 -22.00
N HIS A 240 -14.42 5.68 -21.48
CA HIS A 240 -14.99 6.86 -22.10
C HIS A 240 -14.43 8.10 -21.41
N LYS A 241 -13.67 8.91 -22.15
CA LYS A 241 -13.19 10.20 -21.66
C LYS A 241 -14.39 11.08 -21.32
N VAL A 242 -14.41 11.62 -20.10
CA VAL A 242 -15.35 12.69 -19.73
C VAL A 242 -14.98 13.93 -20.54
N ARG A 243 -15.91 14.39 -21.39
CA ARG A 243 -15.70 15.61 -22.19
C ARG A 243 -15.54 16.83 -21.27
N ASP A 244 -14.64 17.73 -21.64
CA ASP A 244 -14.36 18.98 -20.90
C ASP A 244 -15.54 19.98 -20.90
N ASN A 245 -16.53 19.77 -21.78
CA ASN A 245 -17.67 20.67 -21.91
C ASN A 245 -18.73 20.35 -20.84
N CYS A 246 -18.91 21.28 -19.89
CA CYS A 246 -19.96 21.25 -18.88
C CYS A 246 -20.79 22.55 -18.97
N PRO A 247 -21.87 22.60 -19.76
CA PRO A 247 -22.72 23.78 -19.79
C PRO A 247 -23.43 23.99 -18.45
N LEU A 248 -23.52 25.25 -18.03
CA LEU A 248 -24.22 25.66 -16.82
C LEU A 248 -25.57 26.30 -17.16
N TYR A 249 -26.57 26.02 -16.35
CA TYR A 249 -27.92 26.57 -16.46
C TYR A 249 -28.28 27.39 -15.23
N GLN A 250 -28.90 28.54 -15.46
CA GLN A 250 -29.48 29.39 -14.41
C GLN A 250 -30.69 28.70 -13.77
N PRO A 251 -31.15 29.16 -12.58
CA PRO A 251 -32.31 28.56 -11.91
C PRO A 251 -33.61 28.60 -12.73
N ASP A 252 -33.74 29.59 -13.63
CA ASP A 252 -34.88 29.71 -14.55
C ASP A 252 -34.78 28.79 -15.79
N GLY A 253 -33.67 28.04 -15.92
CA GLY A 253 -33.39 27.13 -17.03
C GLY A 253 -32.64 27.77 -18.20
N GLY A 254 -32.39 29.08 -18.19
CA GLY A 254 -31.59 29.76 -19.19
C GLY A 254 -30.12 29.29 -19.18
N PRO A 255 -29.43 29.22 -20.34
CA PRO A 255 -28.01 28.92 -20.35
C PRO A 255 -27.22 30.10 -19.76
N VAL A 256 -26.17 29.81 -19.00
CA VAL A 256 -25.23 30.84 -18.53
C VAL A 256 -24.37 31.35 -19.69
N GLU A 257 -24.18 32.67 -19.76
CA GLU A 257 -23.29 33.28 -20.75
C GLU A 257 -21.83 32.87 -20.53
N LYS A 258 -21.16 32.46 -21.61
CA LYS A 258 -19.81 31.89 -21.55
C LYS A 258 -18.78 32.89 -21.03
N GLU A 259 -18.95 34.17 -21.35
CA GLU A 259 -18.10 35.26 -20.91
C GLU A 259 -18.16 35.45 -19.38
N ILE A 260 -19.36 35.35 -18.80
CA ILE A 260 -19.58 35.46 -17.35
C ILE A 260 -19.03 34.21 -16.65
N ASP A 261 -19.35 33.02 -17.17
CA ASP A 261 -18.84 31.74 -16.68
C ASP A 261 -17.30 31.75 -16.60
N SER A 262 -16.63 32.06 -17.71
CA SER A 262 -15.16 32.14 -17.78
C SER A 262 -14.57 33.19 -16.82
N LYS A 263 -15.27 34.32 -16.62
CA LYS A 263 -14.86 35.38 -15.70
C LYS A 263 -14.96 34.92 -14.24
N VAL A 264 -16.07 34.28 -13.86
CA VAL A 264 -16.27 33.80 -12.48
C VAL A 264 -15.35 32.61 -12.18
N GLU A 265 -15.13 31.71 -13.13
CA GLU A 265 -14.14 30.63 -13.01
C GLU A 265 -12.75 31.21 -12.75
N PHE A 266 -12.35 32.25 -13.49
CA PHE A 266 -11.07 32.94 -13.26
C PHE A 266 -10.99 33.57 -11.87
N ILE A 267 -12.07 34.23 -11.41
CA ILE A 267 -12.15 34.82 -10.06
C ILE A 267 -12.02 33.74 -8.99
N PHE A 268 -12.74 32.62 -9.13
CA PHE A 268 -12.70 31.49 -8.21
C PHE A 268 -11.27 30.94 -8.08
N ASN A 269 -10.59 30.69 -9.19
CA ASN A 269 -9.20 30.25 -9.21
C ASN A 269 -8.26 31.28 -8.55
N LYS A 270 -8.49 32.58 -8.77
CA LYS A 270 -7.72 33.65 -8.11
C LYS A 270 -7.94 33.69 -6.60
N LEU A 271 -9.15 33.42 -6.12
CA LEU A 271 -9.42 33.30 -4.69
C LEU A 271 -8.63 32.14 -4.08
N LEU A 272 -8.58 30.98 -4.75
CA LEU A 272 -7.76 29.84 -4.31
C LEU A 272 -6.26 30.16 -4.31
N ASP A 273 -5.74 30.83 -5.34
CA ASP A 273 -4.35 31.32 -5.36
C ASP A 273 -4.05 32.18 -4.13
N LYS A 274 -4.98 33.08 -3.76
CA LYS A 274 -4.86 33.94 -2.57
C LYS A 274 -4.97 33.19 -1.25
N VAL A 275 -5.78 32.14 -1.17
CA VAL A 275 -5.76 31.23 0.00
C VAL A 275 -4.36 30.64 0.18
N THR A 276 -3.73 30.19 -0.90
CA THR A 276 -2.38 29.61 -0.86
C THR A 276 -1.33 30.64 -0.43
N GLU A 277 -1.40 31.88 -0.93
CA GLU A 277 -0.54 32.97 -0.48
C GLU A 277 -0.73 33.27 1.02
N LEU A 278 -1.99 33.39 1.47
CA LEU A 278 -2.31 33.67 2.88
C LEU A 278 -1.83 32.55 3.80
N ARG A 279 -1.99 31.27 3.40
CA ARG A 279 -1.46 30.12 4.12
C ARG A 279 0.04 30.25 4.41
N GLN A 280 0.83 30.74 3.46
CA GLN A 280 2.27 30.94 3.67
C GLN A 280 2.57 32.06 4.66
N ILE A 281 1.75 33.12 4.67
CA ILE A 281 1.90 34.26 5.59
C ILE A 281 1.47 33.90 7.01
N MET A 282 0.36 33.17 7.14
CA MET A 282 -0.26 32.83 8.43
C MET A 282 0.48 31.70 9.16
N GLY A 283 1.29 30.92 8.46
CA GLY A 283 2.04 29.80 9.04
C GLY A 283 1.11 28.82 9.77
N GLY A 284 1.48 28.45 11.00
CA GLY A 284 0.73 27.47 11.80
C GLY A 284 -0.71 27.88 12.15
N PHE A 285 -1.04 29.17 12.14
CA PHE A 285 -2.41 29.64 12.44
C PHE A 285 -3.43 29.22 11.37
N ALA A 286 -2.98 28.95 10.14
CA ALA A 286 -3.86 28.46 9.08
C ALA A 286 -4.50 27.10 9.41
N ASN A 287 -3.91 26.34 10.35
CA ASN A 287 -4.41 25.02 10.76
C ASN A 287 -5.73 25.10 11.55
N ASP A 288 -6.03 26.25 12.15
CA ASP A 288 -7.23 26.48 12.96
C ASP A 288 -8.36 27.15 12.19
N ILE A 289 -8.19 27.34 10.88
CA ILE A 289 -9.08 28.15 10.05
C ILE A 289 -9.63 27.31 8.90
N SER A 290 -10.93 27.47 8.64
CA SER A 290 -11.59 26.77 7.55
C SER A 290 -11.41 27.48 6.21
N LEU A 291 -11.28 26.70 5.14
CA LEU A 291 -11.18 27.19 3.77
C LEU A 291 -12.34 28.13 3.41
N GLY A 292 -13.56 27.76 3.81
CA GLY A 292 -14.76 28.56 3.58
C GLY A 292 -14.71 29.94 4.24
N SER A 293 -14.17 30.04 5.46
CA SER A 293 -14.02 31.33 6.14
C SER A 293 -13.02 32.26 5.43
N VAL A 294 -11.92 31.71 4.92
CA VAL A 294 -10.92 32.48 4.15
C VAL A 294 -11.51 32.92 2.82
N LEU A 295 -12.16 32.02 2.07
CA LEU A 295 -12.78 32.33 0.78
C LEU A 295 -13.83 33.43 0.89
N GLU A 296 -14.70 33.35 1.91
CA GLU A 296 -15.73 34.37 2.12
C GLU A 296 -15.11 35.72 2.53
N THR A 297 -14.07 35.71 3.38
CA THR A 297 -13.33 36.93 3.74
C THR A 297 -12.67 37.58 2.53
N LEU A 298 -12.00 36.79 1.69
CA LEU A 298 -11.36 37.27 0.45
C LEU A 298 -12.39 37.81 -0.55
N ARG A 299 -13.53 37.12 -0.69
CA ARG A 299 -14.62 37.56 -1.57
C ARG A 299 -15.12 38.95 -1.15
N GLN A 300 -15.34 39.16 0.15
CA GLN A 300 -15.77 40.45 0.70
C GLN A 300 -14.69 41.53 0.54
N LEU A 301 -13.44 41.21 0.84
CA LEU A 301 -12.31 42.14 0.78
C LEU A 301 -12.05 42.66 -0.65
N TYR A 302 -12.02 41.75 -1.63
CA TYR A 302 -11.84 42.11 -3.04
C TYR A 302 -13.13 42.51 -3.73
N ALA A 303 -14.27 42.43 -3.01
CA ALA A 303 -15.57 42.87 -3.47
C ALA A 303 -15.97 42.22 -4.82
N VAL A 304 -15.72 40.91 -4.94
CA VAL A 304 -16.00 40.09 -6.13
C VAL A 304 -17.33 39.33 -6.01
N ALA A 305 -17.91 38.93 -7.15
CA ALA A 305 -19.20 38.26 -7.26
C ALA A 305 -20.33 39.01 -6.52
N LYS A 306 -20.56 40.26 -6.94
CA LYS A 306 -21.53 41.17 -6.30
C LYS A 306 -22.92 41.06 -6.88
N SER A 307 -23.02 40.81 -8.19
CA SER A 307 -24.33 40.57 -8.80
C SER A 307 -24.87 39.21 -8.33
N THR A 308 -26.20 39.08 -8.33
CA THR A 308 -26.85 37.82 -7.99
C THR A 308 -26.35 36.68 -8.88
N GLU A 309 -26.23 36.92 -10.18
CA GLU A 309 -25.75 35.92 -11.15
C GLU A 309 -24.29 35.50 -10.91
N GLU A 310 -23.38 36.45 -10.69
CA GLU A 310 -21.98 36.12 -10.39
C GLU A 310 -21.86 35.35 -9.06
N ARG A 311 -22.71 35.68 -8.07
CA ARG A 311 -22.73 34.97 -6.79
C ARG A 311 -23.22 33.54 -6.94
N GLN A 312 -24.29 33.31 -7.70
CA GLN A 312 -24.81 31.97 -7.97
C GLN A 312 -23.80 31.10 -8.71
N LEU A 313 -23.08 31.68 -9.69
CA LEU A 313 -21.97 31.00 -10.36
C LEU A 313 -20.82 30.67 -9.42
N LEU A 314 -20.41 31.61 -8.59
CA LEU A 314 -19.37 31.36 -7.60
C LEU A 314 -19.79 30.24 -6.64
N ASP A 315 -21.04 30.26 -6.18
CA ASP A 315 -21.58 29.20 -5.32
C ASP A 315 -21.60 27.84 -6.02
N TRP A 316 -21.81 27.76 -7.33
CA TRP A 316 -21.67 26.51 -8.08
C TRP A 316 -20.23 25.99 -8.08
N HIS A 317 -19.22 26.85 -8.28
CA HIS A 317 -17.82 26.45 -8.16
C HIS A 317 -17.45 26.02 -6.74
N LEU A 318 -17.98 26.71 -5.72
CA LEU A 318 -17.82 26.32 -4.31
C LEU A 318 -18.48 24.96 -4.03
N ALA A 319 -19.66 24.69 -4.58
CA ALA A 319 -20.31 23.38 -4.50
C ALA A 319 -19.50 22.28 -5.19
N ASN A 320 -18.90 22.59 -6.34
CA ASN A 320 -18.01 21.66 -7.05
C ASN A 320 -16.74 21.34 -6.23
N LEU A 321 -16.21 22.32 -5.48
CA LEU A 321 -15.11 22.12 -4.54
C LEU A 321 -15.54 21.26 -3.33
N GLU A 322 -16.74 21.48 -2.79
CA GLU A 322 -17.33 20.61 -1.75
C GLU A 322 -17.56 19.19 -2.26
N TYR A 323 -17.98 19.02 -3.51
CA TYR A 323 -18.09 17.72 -4.17
C TYR A 323 -16.74 17.00 -4.25
N ALA A 324 -15.71 17.69 -4.76
CA ALA A 324 -14.38 17.12 -4.91
C ALA A 324 -13.81 16.60 -3.58
N ASN A 325 -14.07 17.31 -2.49
CA ASN A 325 -13.58 16.96 -1.15
C ASN A 325 -14.59 16.13 -0.32
N ALA A 326 -15.84 16.00 -0.76
CA ALA A 326 -17.00 15.58 0.05
C ALA A 326 -17.13 16.26 1.43
N GLY A 327 -16.51 17.41 1.65
CA GLY A 327 -16.55 18.15 2.90
C GLY A 327 -17.17 19.53 2.71
N CYS A 328 -17.90 20.01 3.71
CA CYS A 328 -18.36 21.39 3.74
C CYS A 328 -17.15 22.34 3.82
N LEU A 329 -17.17 23.45 3.09
CA LEU A 329 -16.05 24.40 3.12
C LEU A 329 -15.79 24.97 4.54
N SER A 330 -16.82 24.99 5.38
CA SER A 330 -16.75 25.38 6.79
C SER A 330 -15.90 24.44 7.65
N GLU A 331 -15.66 23.21 7.19
CA GLU A 331 -14.88 22.19 7.89
C GLU A 331 -13.52 21.92 7.25
N LEU A 332 -13.34 22.18 5.96
CA LEU A 332 -12.08 21.95 5.24
C LEU A 332 -10.94 22.82 5.79
N SER A 333 -9.76 22.24 5.96
CA SER A 333 -8.56 22.95 6.43
C SER A 333 -8.04 23.93 5.38
N ALA A 334 -7.96 25.22 5.69
CA ALA A 334 -7.31 26.19 4.79
C ALA A 334 -5.82 25.88 4.54
N ALA A 335 -5.17 25.16 5.47
CA ALA A 335 -3.75 24.81 5.37
C ALA A 335 -3.47 23.56 4.53
N TYR A 336 -4.39 22.60 4.47
CA TYR A 336 -4.10 21.24 4.00
C TYR A 336 -5.22 20.58 3.18
N TRP A 337 -6.25 21.31 2.76
CA TRP A 337 -7.32 20.73 1.93
C TRP A 337 -6.81 20.18 0.60
N ASP A 338 -5.76 20.79 0.03
CA ASP A 338 -5.14 20.50 -1.28
C ASP A 338 -3.82 19.70 -1.16
N GLN A 339 -3.62 18.98 -0.05
CA GLN A 339 -2.33 18.34 0.24
C GLN A 339 -1.96 17.22 -0.75
N ASP A 340 -2.94 16.65 -1.44
CA ASP A 340 -2.79 15.60 -2.44
C ASP A 340 -2.63 16.11 -3.88
N ASP A 341 -2.88 17.40 -4.15
CA ASP A 341 -2.73 18.00 -5.50
C ASP A 341 -1.39 17.68 -6.18
N PRO A 342 -0.23 17.69 -5.48
CA PRO A 342 1.06 17.35 -6.11
C PRO A 342 1.15 15.92 -6.65
N TYR A 343 0.24 15.04 -6.24
CA TYR A 343 0.22 13.63 -6.62
C TYR A 343 -0.88 13.32 -7.66
N GLU A 344 -1.60 14.31 -8.18
CA GLU A 344 -2.66 14.08 -9.18
C GLU A 344 -2.15 13.22 -10.36
N MET A 345 -2.91 12.17 -10.68
CA MET A 345 -2.55 11.27 -11.79
C MET A 345 -2.86 11.93 -13.12
N GLY A 346 -1.86 11.98 -14.01
CA GLY A 346 -2.03 12.52 -15.35
C GLY A 346 -2.93 11.67 -16.27
N GLY A 347 -3.36 12.30 -17.36
CA GLY A 347 -4.25 11.71 -18.37
C GLY A 347 -5.71 12.10 -18.17
N ASP A 348 -6.58 11.63 -19.06
CA ASP A 348 -7.99 11.98 -19.04
C ASP A 348 -8.73 11.33 -17.86
N HIS A 349 -9.77 12.00 -17.37
CA HIS A 349 -10.75 11.39 -16.47
C HIS A 349 -11.74 10.56 -17.29
N CYS A 350 -12.04 9.34 -16.85
CA CYS A 350 -12.83 8.41 -17.64
C CYS A 350 -13.97 7.76 -16.84
N PHE A 351 -15.07 7.49 -17.54
CA PHE A 351 -16.06 6.51 -17.12
C PHE A 351 -15.74 5.13 -17.69
N LEU A 352 -16.14 4.08 -16.99
CA LEU A 352 -15.92 2.70 -17.40
C LEU A 352 -17.20 2.10 -18.00
N ALA A 353 -17.13 1.62 -19.24
CA ALA A 353 -18.29 1.06 -19.95
C ALA A 353 -18.87 -0.18 -19.24
N GLY A 354 -20.15 -0.12 -18.89
CA GLY A 354 -20.86 -1.14 -18.12
C GLY A 354 -20.68 -1.04 -16.60
N GLY A 355 -20.12 0.08 -16.11
CA GLY A 355 -20.01 0.42 -14.70
C GLY A 355 -18.87 -0.28 -13.95
N ASN A 356 -18.43 0.34 -12.85
CA ASN A 356 -17.23 -0.07 -12.11
C ASN A 356 -17.34 -1.46 -11.44
N TRP A 357 -18.55 -2.03 -11.33
CA TRP A 357 -18.77 -3.41 -10.91
C TRP A 357 -17.98 -4.42 -11.74
N ARG A 358 -17.69 -4.14 -13.01
CA ARG A 358 -16.86 -5.03 -13.83
C ARG A 358 -15.46 -5.23 -13.25
N LEU A 359 -14.86 -4.18 -12.67
CA LEU A 359 -13.59 -4.26 -11.96
C LEU A 359 -13.74 -5.10 -10.69
N ILE A 360 -14.79 -4.83 -9.90
CA ILE A 360 -15.06 -5.55 -8.65
C ILE A 360 -15.28 -7.04 -8.89
N LYS A 361 -16.11 -7.39 -9.88
CA LYS A 361 -16.40 -8.77 -10.26
C LYS A 361 -15.11 -9.52 -10.62
N ALA A 362 -14.26 -8.92 -11.45
CA ALA A 362 -12.99 -9.52 -11.84
C ALA A 362 -12.03 -9.67 -10.65
N LEU A 363 -12.00 -8.70 -9.73
CA LEU A 363 -11.17 -8.79 -8.53
C LEU A 363 -11.62 -9.91 -7.57
N CYS A 364 -12.91 -10.24 -7.54
CA CYS A 364 -13.45 -11.30 -6.68
C CYS A 364 -13.12 -12.72 -7.17
N GLU A 365 -12.72 -12.88 -8.43
CA GLU A 365 -12.48 -14.20 -9.02
C GLU A 365 -11.33 -14.92 -8.31
N GLY A 366 -11.60 -16.10 -7.73
CA GLY A 366 -10.64 -16.88 -6.96
C GLY A 366 -10.39 -16.39 -5.52
N VAL A 367 -11.10 -15.34 -5.06
CA VAL A 367 -10.95 -14.83 -3.69
C VAL A 367 -11.99 -15.48 -2.76
N PRO A 368 -11.59 -16.08 -1.63
CA PRO A 368 -12.55 -16.62 -0.64
C PRO A 368 -13.23 -15.49 0.15
N ILE A 369 -14.46 -15.13 -0.23
CA ILE A 369 -15.24 -14.06 0.41
C ILE A 369 -16.46 -14.64 1.14
N LEU A 370 -16.61 -14.28 2.41
CA LEU A 370 -17.77 -14.61 3.24
C LEU A 370 -18.65 -13.36 3.41
N TYR A 371 -19.80 -13.35 2.73
CA TYR A 371 -20.78 -12.27 2.78
C TYR A 371 -21.69 -12.35 4.02
N GLY A 372 -22.31 -11.21 4.38
CA GLY A 372 -23.18 -11.10 5.54
C GLY A 372 -22.43 -11.30 6.88
N LYS A 373 -21.12 -11.03 6.90
CA LYS A 373 -20.25 -11.14 8.08
C LYS A 373 -19.84 -9.76 8.56
N THR A 374 -20.74 -9.12 9.30
CA THR A 374 -20.44 -7.85 9.97
C THR A 374 -19.55 -8.12 11.18
N VAL A 375 -18.29 -7.71 11.08
CA VAL A 375 -17.31 -7.83 12.16
C VAL A 375 -17.64 -6.81 13.26
N ASP A 376 -17.71 -7.27 14.50
CA ASP A 376 -17.95 -6.45 15.69
C ASP A 376 -16.74 -6.38 16.62
N THR A 377 -15.83 -7.36 16.57
CA THR A 377 -14.65 -7.41 17.43
C THR A 377 -13.42 -7.93 16.69
N ILE A 378 -12.27 -7.30 16.89
CA ILE A 378 -10.96 -7.75 16.40
C ILE A 378 -10.01 -7.84 17.60
N ARG A 379 -9.65 -9.07 17.96
CA ARG A 379 -8.61 -9.37 18.94
C ARG A 379 -7.28 -9.61 18.25
N TYR A 380 -6.20 -9.04 18.77
CA TYR A 380 -4.88 -9.23 18.19
C TYR A 380 -3.81 -9.28 19.27
N GLY A 381 -2.81 -10.15 19.08
CA GLY A 381 -1.73 -10.35 20.03
C GLY A 381 -0.58 -11.18 19.49
N ASN A 382 0.29 -11.63 20.38
CA ASN A 382 1.48 -12.39 19.99
C ASN A 382 1.12 -13.74 19.33
N GLU A 383 -0.02 -14.33 19.68
CA GLU A 383 -0.49 -15.63 19.18
C GLU A 383 -1.25 -15.55 17.84
N GLY A 384 -1.52 -14.34 17.32
CA GLY A 384 -2.29 -14.17 16.08
C GLY A 384 -3.43 -13.16 16.24
N VAL A 385 -4.49 -13.37 15.47
CA VAL A 385 -5.70 -12.55 15.47
C VAL A 385 -6.97 -13.42 15.57
N GLU A 386 -7.97 -12.90 16.26
CA GLU A 386 -9.33 -13.44 16.28
C GLU A 386 -10.30 -12.34 15.81
N VAL A 387 -11.06 -12.62 14.76
CA VAL A 387 -12.05 -11.71 14.20
C VAL A 387 -13.43 -12.28 14.45
N ILE A 388 -14.28 -11.54 15.15
CA ILE A 388 -15.61 -11.98 15.57
C ILE A 388 -16.65 -11.23 14.74
N ALA A 389 -17.56 -11.98 14.14
CA ALA A 389 -18.69 -11.47 13.37
C ALA A 389 -19.97 -12.16 13.83
N GLY A 390 -20.69 -11.53 14.76
CA GLY A 390 -21.81 -12.13 15.47
C GLY A 390 -21.33 -13.33 16.30
N ASP A 391 -22.00 -14.48 16.15
CA ASP A 391 -21.66 -15.68 16.92
C ASP A 391 -20.48 -16.49 16.32
N GLN A 392 -19.84 -15.98 15.27
CA GLN A 392 -18.76 -16.68 14.57
C GLN A 392 -17.40 -16.04 14.86
N MET A 393 -16.42 -16.89 15.15
CA MET A 393 -15.03 -16.52 15.35
C MET A 393 -14.16 -17.06 14.22
N PHE A 394 -13.32 -16.19 13.66
CA PHE A 394 -12.35 -16.52 12.63
C PHE A 394 -10.94 -16.26 13.15
N GLN A 395 -10.04 -17.22 13.02
CA GLN A 395 -8.65 -17.11 13.50
C GLN A 395 -7.66 -17.11 12.34
N ALA A 396 -6.61 -16.29 12.47
CA ALA A 396 -5.50 -16.23 11.52
C ALA A 396 -4.22 -15.69 12.18
N ASP A 397 -3.12 -15.67 11.43
CA ASP A 397 -1.86 -15.07 11.89
C ASP A 397 -1.94 -13.54 11.88
N ILE A 398 -2.64 -12.98 10.90
CA ILE A 398 -2.68 -11.55 10.59
C ILE A 398 -4.11 -11.14 10.21
N ALA A 399 -4.51 -9.93 10.61
CA ALA A 399 -5.72 -9.26 10.14
C ALA A 399 -5.37 -7.99 9.35
N LEU A 400 -6.09 -7.77 8.25
CA LEU A 400 -6.09 -6.50 7.52
C LEU A 400 -7.47 -5.86 7.63
N CYS A 401 -7.55 -4.73 8.33
CA CYS A 401 -8.77 -3.96 8.50
C CYS A 401 -8.92 -2.94 7.35
N THR A 402 -9.99 -3.06 6.56
CA THR A 402 -10.27 -2.14 5.42
C THR A 402 -11.59 -1.39 5.56
N VAL A 403 -12.13 -1.35 6.78
CA VAL A 403 -13.42 -0.71 7.04
C VAL A 403 -13.33 0.81 6.81
N PRO A 404 -14.42 1.46 6.36
CA PRO A 404 -14.44 2.90 6.16
C PRO A 404 -14.12 3.70 7.42
N LEU A 405 -13.55 4.90 7.27
CA LEU A 405 -13.26 5.79 8.40
C LEU A 405 -14.52 6.11 9.22
N GLY A 406 -15.68 6.26 8.58
CA GLY A 406 -16.96 6.46 9.28
C GLY A 406 -17.29 5.32 10.26
N VAL A 407 -17.02 4.06 9.90
CA VAL A 407 -17.18 2.89 10.79
C VAL A 407 -16.23 2.97 11.98
N LEU A 408 -14.97 3.37 11.77
CA LEU A 408 -14.00 3.57 12.85
C LEU A 408 -14.42 4.71 13.78
N LYS A 409 -14.93 5.82 13.24
CA LYS A 409 -15.43 6.96 14.02
C LYS A 409 -16.64 6.61 14.88
N LYS A 410 -17.56 5.77 14.37
CA LYS A 410 -18.72 5.29 15.14
C LYS A 410 -18.36 4.24 16.20
N LYS A 411 -17.12 3.73 16.19
CA LYS A 411 -16.61 2.73 17.14
C LYS A 411 -17.49 1.47 17.21
N THR A 412 -18.05 1.07 16.07
CA THR A 412 -18.90 -0.14 16.00
C THR A 412 -18.08 -1.43 16.07
N ILE A 413 -16.77 -1.35 15.82
CA ILE A 413 -15.82 -2.46 15.98
C ILE A 413 -15.00 -2.24 17.24
N ARG A 414 -14.99 -3.23 18.12
CA ARG A 414 -14.15 -3.27 19.31
C ARG A 414 -12.78 -3.85 18.95
N PHE A 415 -11.72 -3.15 19.32
CA PHE A 415 -10.35 -3.64 19.19
C PHE A 415 -9.84 -4.09 20.56
N GLU A 416 -9.27 -5.30 20.64
CA GLU A 416 -8.73 -5.86 21.88
C GLU A 416 -7.28 -6.34 21.65
N PRO A 417 -6.25 -5.65 22.19
CA PRO A 417 -6.34 -4.43 23.01
C PRO A 417 -6.84 -3.20 22.22
N GLU A 418 -7.20 -2.13 22.93
CA GLU A 418 -7.67 -0.90 22.32
C GLU A 418 -6.60 -0.27 21.40
N LEU A 419 -7.06 0.43 20.35
CA LEU A 419 -6.17 1.15 19.44
C LEU A 419 -5.36 2.22 20.19
N PRO A 420 -4.08 2.44 19.83
CA PRO A 420 -3.27 3.48 20.47
C PRO A 420 -3.91 4.87 20.37
N GLN A 421 -3.71 5.70 21.40
CA GLN A 421 -4.31 7.04 21.48
C GLN A 421 -3.97 7.93 20.27
N ARG A 422 -2.76 7.79 19.71
CA ARG A 422 -2.35 8.51 18.50
C ARG A 422 -3.25 8.17 17.31
N LYS A 423 -3.61 6.90 17.13
CA LYS A 423 -4.50 6.41 16.07
C LYS A 423 -5.95 6.82 16.32
N LEU A 424 -6.43 6.72 17.56
CA LEU A 424 -7.77 7.21 17.95
C LEU A 424 -7.92 8.72 17.67
N ALA A 425 -6.89 9.51 18.00
CA ALA A 425 -6.89 10.94 17.74
C ALA A 425 -6.85 11.27 16.25
N ALA A 426 -6.14 10.48 15.42
CA ALA A 426 -6.17 10.63 13.96
C ALA A 426 -7.55 10.27 13.38
N ILE A 427 -8.18 9.19 13.87
CA ILE A 427 -9.56 8.81 13.49
C ILE A 427 -10.53 9.95 13.82
N ASP A 428 -10.39 10.60 14.97
CA ASP A 428 -11.22 11.75 15.34
C ASP A 428 -10.91 13.00 14.50
N ARG A 429 -9.62 13.26 14.24
CA ARG A 429 -9.15 14.41 13.48
C ARG A 429 -9.43 14.35 11.99
N LEU A 430 -9.44 13.21 11.33
CA LEU A 430 -9.80 13.18 9.92
C LEU A 430 -11.29 13.53 9.74
N GLY A 431 -11.61 14.25 8.68
CA GLY A 431 -13.00 14.46 8.25
C GLY A 431 -13.52 13.22 7.53
N PHE A 432 -14.81 12.94 7.64
CA PHE A 432 -15.47 11.92 6.84
C PHE A 432 -16.74 12.51 6.23
N GLY A 433 -16.65 12.72 4.93
CA GLY A 433 -17.55 13.53 4.15
C GLY A 433 -18.84 12.83 3.73
N LEU A 434 -19.66 13.58 3.01
CA LEU A 434 -20.91 13.10 2.45
C LEU A 434 -21.15 13.62 1.03
N LEU A 435 -21.44 12.69 0.13
CA LEU A 435 -21.86 12.95 -1.24
C LEU A 435 -22.94 11.93 -1.58
N ASN A 436 -24.10 12.39 -2.01
CA ASN A 436 -25.20 11.53 -2.44
C ASN A 436 -25.54 11.74 -3.92
N LYS A 437 -26.30 10.80 -4.46
CA LYS A 437 -26.71 10.77 -5.86
C LYS A 437 -28.18 10.43 -6.00
N VAL A 438 -28.80 10.99 -7.02
CA VAL A 438 -30.09 10.55 -7.55
C VAL A 438 -29.87 9.97 -8.94
N ALA A 439 -29.88 8.65 -9.03
CA ALA A 439 -29.79 7.92 -10.29
C ALA A 439 -31.19 7.76 -10.90
N MET A 440 -31.35 8.13 -12.16
CA MET A 440 -32.63 8.14 -12.88
C MET A 440 -32.47 7.48 -14.25
N VAL A 441 -33.23 6.41 -14.50
CA VAL A 441 -33.35 5.78 -15.82
C VAL A 441 -34.59 6.32 -16.51
N PHE A 442 -34.46 6.85 -17.72
CA PHE A 442 -35.57 7.42 -18.48
C PHE A 442 -36.04 6.49 -19.63
N PRO A 443 -37.15 6.79 -20.31
CA PRO A 443 -37.55 6.06 -21.51
C PRO A 443 -36.64 6.28 -22.73
N HIS A 444 -36.04 7.47 -22.85
CA HIS A 444 -35.14 7.85 -23.93
C HIS A 444 -34.22 8.99 -23.48
N VAL A 445 -33.13 9.23 -24.22
CA VAL A 445 -32.22 10.36 -24.00
C VAL A 445 -32.88 11.63 -24.53
N PHE A 446 -33.20 12.58 -23.65
CA PHE A 446 -33.81 13.87 -24.03
C PHE A 446 -32.83 15.06 -23.91
N TRP A 447 -31.69 14.86 -23.25
CA TRP A 447 -30.70 15.90 -22.96
C TRP A 447 -29.58 16.03 -24.02
N GLY A 448 -29.60 15.16 -25.03
CA GLY A 448 -28.60 15.11 -26.11
C GLY A 448 -27.44 14.15 -25.85
N GLU A 449 -26.77 13.72 -26.93
CA GLU A 449 -25.74 12.68 -26.90
C GLU A 449 -24.30 13.23 -26.74
N GLU A 450 -24.13 14.55 -26.87
CA GLU A 450 -22.83 15.21 -26.80
C GLU A 450 -22.46 15.72 -25.40
N LEU A 451 -23.35 15.56 -24.43
CA LEU A 451 -23.14 15.98 -23.05
C LEU A 451 -22.82 14.77 -22.16
N ASP A 452 -21.67 14.82 -21.50
CA ASP A 452 -21.31 13.92 -20.41
C ASP A 452 -21.64 14.53 -19.04
N THR A 453 -21.59 15.85 -18.95
CA THR A 453 -21.90 16.60 -17.73
C THR A 453 -22.65 17.90 -18.06
N PHE A 454 -23.47 18.39 -17.13
CA PHE A 454 -24.00 19.75 -17.13
C PHE A 454 -24.36 20.18 -15.70
N GLY A 455 -24.27 21.48 -15.42
CA GLY A 455 -24.52 22.04 -14.10
C GLY A 455 -25.78 22.89 -14.04
N CYS A 456 -26.31 23.06 -12.83
CA CYS A 456 -27.43 23.95 -12.53
C CYS A 456 -27.05 24.83 -11.35
N LEU A 457 -27.23 26.14 -11.50
CA LEU A 457 -27.02 27.10 -10.43
C LEU A 457 -28.17 27.00 -9.41
N SER A 458 -27.88 27.30 -8.15
CA SER A 458 -28.89 27.41 -7.09
C SER A 458 -29.29 28.87 -6.89
N GLU A 459 -30.55 29.14 -6.56
CA GLU A 459 -30.99 30.47 -6.13
C GLU A 459 -30.38 30.90 -4.80
N HIS A 460 -30.11 29.92 -3.93
CA HIS A 460 -29.72 30.11 -2.54
C HIS A 460 -28.39 29.43 -2.23
N SER A 461 -27.48 30.14 -1.55
CA SER A 461 -26.13 29.64 -1.23
C SER A 461 -26.15 28.41 -0.32
N GLU A 462 -27.11 28.32 0.60
CA GLU A 462 -27.29 27.17 1.51
C GLU A 462 -27.60 25.86 0.76
N ASN A 463 -28.21 25.96 -0.42
CA ASN A 463 -28.59 24.82 -1.25
C ASN A 463 -27.68 24.65 -2.47
N ARG A 464 -26.51 25.33 -2.51
CA ARG A 464 -25.61 25.33 -3.67
C ARG A 464 -25.20 23.94 -4.15
N GLY A 465 -25.17 22.96 -3.25
CA GLY A 465 -24.82 21.58 -3.55
C GLY A 465 -26.00 20.68 -3.91
N GLU A 466 -27.25 21.14 -3.86
CA GLU A 466 -28.44 20.35 -4.20
C GLU A 466 -28.60 20.25 -5.72
N PHE A 467 -28.38 19.06 -6.29
CA PHE A 467 -28.54 18.79 -7.73
C PHE A 467 -27.73 19.72 -8.65
N PHE A 468 -26.59 20.21 -8.17
CA PHE A 468 -25.79 21.22 -8.85
C PHE A 468 -25.08 20.69 -10.10
N LEU A 469 -24.84 19.38 -10.19
CA LEU A 469 -24.12 18.72 -11.29
C LEU A 469 -24.81 17.41 -11.67
N PHE A 470 -24.99 17.22 -12.97
CA PHE A 470 -25.58 16.04 -13.57
C PHE A 470 -24.55 15.30 -14.41
N TYR A 471 -24.49 13.98 -14.24
CA TYR A 471 -23.77 13.09 -15.15
C TYR A 471 -24.72 12.42 -16.11
N SER A 472 -24.34 12.45 -17.38
CA SER A 472 -24.99 11.75 -18.47
C SER A 472 -24.26 10.43 -18.69
N TYR A 473 -24.90 9.35 -18.24
CA TYR A 473 -24.32 8.00 -18.24
C TYR A 473 -24.65 7.22 -19.51
N HIS A 474 -25.40 7.79 -20.45
CA HIS A 474 -25.95 7.02 -21.58
C HIS A 474 -24.88 6.42 -22.49
N THR A 475 -23.71 7.06 -22.61
CA THR A 475 -22.57 6.58 -23.41
C THR A 475 -21.92 5.32 -22.84
N VAL A 476 -22.02 5.10 -21.52
CA VAL A 476 -21.31 4.01 -20.82
C VAL A 476 -22.21 3.02 -20.11
N SER A 477 -23.43 3.41 -19.72
CA SER A 477 -24.32 2.58 -18.91
C SER A 477 -25.10 1.56 -19.72
N GLY A 478 -25.25 1.77 -21.04
CA GLY A 478 -26.12 0.94 -21.90
C GLY A 478 -27.59 1.34 -21.88
N GLY A 479 -27.95 2.47 -21.28
CA GLY A 479 -29.31 3.01 -21.31
C GLY A 479 -29.39 4.51 -21.00
N PRO A 480 -30.57 5.16 -21.18
CA PRO A 480 -30.77 6.59 -20.96
C PRO A 480 -30.75 6.93 -19.46
N VAL A 481 -29.57 7.21 -18.91
CA VAL A 481 -29.38 7.48 -17.49
C VAL A 481 -28.83 8.88 -17.23
N LEU A 482 -29.47 9.60 -16.32
CA LEU A 482 -28.91 10.76 -15.65
C LEU A 482 -28.65 10.45 -14.17
N VAL A 483 -27.57 11.01 -13.64
CA VAL A 483 -27.24 10.96 -12.22
C VAL A 483 -27.03 12.37 -11.71
N ALA A 484 -27.90 12.84 -10.81
CA ALA A 484 -27.75 14.15 -10.17
C ALA A 484 -26.94 14.01 -8.88
N LEU A 485 -25.99 14.92 -8.65
CA LEU A 485 -25.13 14.92 -7.46
C LEU A 485 -25.65 15.87 -6.38
N VAL A 486 -25.42 15.48 -5.12
CA VAL A 486 -25.79 16.27 -3.95
C VAL A 486 -24.61 16.34 -2.97
N ALA A 487 -24.01 17.52 -2.82
CA ALA A 487 -22.78 17.76 -2.06
C ALA A 487 -22.96 18.84 -0.97
N GLY A 488 -21.95 19.03 -0.13
CA GLY A 488 -21.93 20.06 0.91
C GLY A 488 -23.04 19.89 1.95
N GLU A 489 -23.54 21.00 2.47
CA GLU A 489 -24.59 21.02 3.50
C GLU A 489 -25.91 20.40 2.99
N ALA A 490 -26.22 20.57 1.70
CA ALA A 490 -27.40 19.98 1.07
C ALA A 490 -27.43 18.45 1.18
N ALA A 491 -26.27 17.78 1.19
CA ALA A 491 -26.19 16.32 1.33
C ALA A 491 -26.68 15.83 2.70
N GLN A 492 -26.54 16.62 3.76
CA GLN A 492 -27.01 16.29 5.10
C GLN A 492 -28.54 16.35 5.18
N VAL A 493 -29.14 17.40 4.64
CA VAL A 493 -30.61 17.55 4.58
C VAL A 493 -31.22 16.46 3.68
N PHE A 494 -30.53 16.11 2.61
CA PHE A 494 -30.93 15.04 1.68
C PHE A 494 -31.12 13.68 2.38
N GLU A 495 -30.25 13.32 3.33
CA GLU A 495 -30.31 12.05 4.09
C GLU A 495 -31.57 11.90 4.95
N CYS A 496 -32.27 12.99 5.26
CA CYS A 496 -33.50 12.99 6.05
C CYS A 496 -34.75 13.32 5.23
N THR A 497 -34.60 13.67 3.95
CA THR A 497 -35.73 14.06 3.08
C THR A 497 -36.36 12.85 2.42
N ASP A 498 -37.68 12.85 2.22
CA ASP A 498 -38.39 11.77 1.51
C ASP A 498 -37.92 11.62 0.04
N PRO A 499 -37.64 10.40 -0.46
CA PRO A 499 -37.21 10.18 -1.84
C PRO A 499 -38.15 10.76 -2.91
N SER A 500 -39.46 10.75 -2.69
CA SER A 500 -40.43 11.27 -3.66
C SER A 500 -40.35 12.79 -3.76
N ALA A 501 -40.11 13.47 -2.63
CA ALA A 501 -39.88 14.92 -2.60
C ALA A 501 -38.57 15.29 -3.33
N LEU A 502 -37.49 14.53 -3.12
CA LEU A 502 -36.22 14.71 -3.81
C LEU A 502 -36.36 14.51 -5.32
N LEU A 503 -37.09 13.46 -5.72
CA LEU A 503 -37.40 13.20 -7.12
C LEU A 503 -38.21 14.35 -7.75
N PHE A 504 -39.20 14.87 -7.04
CA PHE A 504 -39.98 16.01 -7.52
C PHE A 504 -39.11 17.24 -7.75
N ARG A 505 -38.21 17.57 -6.82
CA ARG A 505 -37.28 18.71 -6.94
C ARG A 505 -36.35 18.56 -8.13
N VAL A 506 -35.67 17.42 -8.28
CA VAL A 506 -34.73 17.20 -9.39
C VAL A 506 -35.45 17.18 -10.75
N LEU A 507 -36.66 16.63 -10.84
CA LEU A 507 -37.44 16.67 -12.08
C LEU A 507 -37.92 18.07 -12.42
N ASN A 508 -38.21 18.93 -11.43
CA ASN A 508 -38.54 20.32 -11.69
C ASN A 508 -37.35 21.09 -12.26
N ILE A 509 -36.13 20.84 -11.76
CA ILE A 509 -34.90 21.41 -12.34
C ILE A 509 -34.75 20.97 -13.80
N LEU A 510 -34.83 19.67 -14.07
CA LEU A 510 -34.74 19.14 -15.44
C LEU A 510 -35.83 19.73 -16.34
N ARG A 511 -37.08 19.81 -15.88
CA ARG A 511 -38.18 20.42 -16.64
C ARG A 511 -37.94 21.91 -16.88
N GLY A 512 -37.40 22.64 -15.91
CA GLY A 512 -37.01 24.04 -16.04
C GLY A 512 -35.97 24.26 -17.13
N ILE A 513 -34.96 23.39 -17.21
CA ILE A 513 -33.89 23.48 -18.22
C ILE A 513 -34.40 23.11 -19.63
N PHE A 514 -35.15 22.01 -19.75
CA PHE A 514 -35.42 21.40 -21.05
C PHE A 514 -36.77 21.81 -21.67
N SER A 515 -37.81 22.09 -20.86
CA SER A 515 -39.15 22.43 -21.41
C SER A 515 -39.17 23.76 -22.18
N PRO A 516 -38.50 24.84 -21.74
CA PRO A 516 -38.39 26.09 -22.52
C PRO A 516 -37.73 25.91 -23.88
N ARG A 517 -36.94 24.84 -24.05
CA ARG A 517 -36.27 24.47 -25.30
C ARG A 517 -37.15 23.58 -26.19
N GLY A 518 -38.42 23.39 -25.84
CA GLY A 518 -39.36 22.53 -26.56
C GLY A 518 -39.18 21.04 -26.31
N ILE A 519 -38.39 20.65 -25.30
CA ILE A 519 -38.08 19.25 -25.00
C ILE A 519 -38.97 18.78 -23.84
N ASN A 520 -39.78 17.75 -24.08
CA ASN A 520 -40.59 17.12 -23.04
C ASN A 520 -39.72 16.23 -22.14
N VAL A 521 -39.72 16.48 -20.83
CA VAL A 521 -39.02 15.65 -19.84
C VAL A 521 -39.97 14.57 -19.30
N PRO A 522 -39.80 13.29 -19.68
CA PRO A 522 -40.65 12.22 -19.19
C PRO A 522 -40.35 11.90 -17.72
N ASN A 523 -41.28 11.19 -17.08
CA ASN A 523 -40.99 10.58 -15.78
C ASN A 523 -39.96 9.45 -15.95
N PRO A 524 -39.04 9.26 -14.98
CA PRO A 524 -38.10 8.16 -15.01
C PRO A 524 -38.81 6.82 -14.81
N ILE A 525 -38.30 5.79 -15.47
CA ILE A 525 -38.70 4.39 -15.34
C ILE A 525 -38.33 3.85 -13.96
N GLN A 526 -37.13 4.19 -13.48
CA GLN A 526 -36.63 3.76 -12.19
C GLN A 526 -35.71 4.82 -11.62
N THR A 527 -35.79 5.00 -10.30
CA THR A 527 -34.99 5.98 -9.56
C THR A 527 -34.39 5.37 -8.31
N ILE A 528 -33.16 5.74 -7.98
CA ILE A 528 -32.51 5.41 -6.71
C ILE A 528 -31.85 6.66 -6.14
N CYS A 529 -32.16 6.96 -4.87
CA CYS A 529 -31.45 7.96 -4.09
C CYS A 529 -30.47 7.24 -3.17
N THR A 530 -29.18 7.58 -3.21
CA THR A 530 -28.19 7.01 -2.28
C THR A 530 -28.31 7.64 -0.90
N ARG A 531 -27.91 6.91 0.14
CA ARG A 531 -27.88 7.39 1.53
C ARG A 531 -26.64 6.84 2.21
N TRP A 532 -25.49 7.46 1.94
CA TRP A 532 -24.20 6.97 2.41
C TRP A 532 -23.95 7.22 3.90
N ASP A 533 -24.53 8.28 4.48
CA ASP A 533 -24.43 8.55 5.94
C ASP A 533 -25.25 7.55 6.75
N SER A 534 -26.48 7.28 6.28
CA SER A 534 -27.38 6.31 6.92
C SER A 534 -26.94 4.84 6.75
N ASP A 535 -25.97 4.57 5.87
CA ASP A 535 -25.45 3.22 5.62
C ASP A 535 -24.55 2.76 6.78
N PRO A 536 -24.93 1.72 7.55
CA PRO A 536 -24.22 1.30 8.76
C PRO A 536 -22.84 0.69 8.50
N LEU A 537 -22.51 0.40 7.24
CA LEU A 537 -21.22 -0.14 6.81
C LEU A 537 -20.39 0.90 6.05
N SER A 538 -20.79 2.19 6.11
CA SER A 538 -20.04 3.31 5.54
C SER A 538 -20.01 4.52 6.49
N TYR A 539 -21.17 5.00 6.94
CA TYR A 539 -21.37 6.24 7.71
C TYR A 539 -20.80 7.49 7.03
N GLY A 540 -20.97 7.59 5.71
CA GLY A 540 -20.47 8.68 4.87
C GLY A 540 -19.88 8.20 3.55
N SER A 541 -19.39 9.14 2.75
CA SER A 541 -18.84 8.88 1.41
C SER A 541 -17.33 8.61 1.45
N TYR A 542 -16.49 9.60 1.79
CA TYR A 542 -15.03 9.48 1.79
C TYR A 542 -14.35 10.55 2.67
N SER A 543 -13.09 10.33 3.06
CA SER A 543 -12.39 11.24 3.98
C SER A 543 -11.93 12.55 3.34
N HIS A 544 -11.75 13.56 4.20
CA HIS A 544 -11.15 14.85 3.83
C HIS A 544 -10.31 15.41 4.98
N VAL A 545 -9.48 16.41 4.69
CA VAL A 545 -8.67 17.08 5.72
C VAL A 545 -9.46 18.22 6.35
N ARG A 546 -10.02 17.99 7.55
CA ARG A 546 -10.70 19.03 8.31
C ARG A 546 -9.72 19.98 9.01
N VAL A 547 -10.24 21.12 9.47
CA VAL A 547 -9.55 22.03 10.40
C VAL A 547 -8.92 21.24 11.55
N ARG A 548 -7.66 21.56 11.87
CA ARG A 548 -6.76 20.87 12.81
C ARG A 548 -6.29 19.46 12.44
N SER A 549 -6.59 18.97 11.24
CA SER A 549 -6.02 17.75 10.68
C SER A 549 -4.97 18.08 9.61
N SER A 550 -4.26 17.06 9.13
CA SER A 550 -3.26 17.17 8.08
C SER A 550 -3.06 15.82 7.38
N GLY A 551 -2.29 15.81 6.30
CA GLY A 551 -1.88 14.59 5.61
C GLY A 551 -1.29 13.50 6.53
N SER A 552 -0.64 13.89 7.63
CA SER A 552 -0.05 12.94 8.58
C SER A 552 -1.07 12.06 9.31
N ASP A 553 -2.33 12.48 9.40
CA ASP A 553 -3.36 11.65 10.04
C ASP A 553 -3.71 10.43 9.16
N TYR A 554 -3.60 10.53 7.83
CA TYR A 554 -3.70 9.37 6.93
C TYR A 554 -2.56 8.38 7.16
N ASP A 555 -1.33 8.90 7.33
CA ASP A 555 -0.15 8.09 7.61
C ASP A 555 -0.32 7.32 8.93
N VAL A 556 -0.75 8.01 10.00
CA VAL A 556 -1.06 7.42 11.31
C VAL A 556 -2.15 6.36 11.23
N LEU A 557 -3.20 6.62 10.45
CA LEU A 557 -4.28 5.65 10.28
C LEU A 557 -3.80 4.39 9.54
N GLY A 558 -2.86 4.53 8.60
CA GLY A 558 -2.21 3.41 7.90
C GLY A 558 -1.20 2.59 8.72
N GLU A 559 -0.73 3.08 9.88
CA GLU A 559 0.25 2.37 10.71
C GLU A 559 -0.24 0.98 11.17
N SER A 560 0.59 -0.06 11.07
CA SER A 560 0.26 -1.40 11.57
C SER A 560 0.48 -1.53 13.07
N LEU A 561 -0.20 -2.48 13.70
CA LEU A 561 -0.13 -2.76 15.14
C LEU A 561 0.42 -4.16 15.39
N GLY A 562 1.53 -4.24 16.11
CA GLY A 562 2.16 -5.50 16.54
C GLY A 562 2.59 -6.44 15.40
N ASN A 563 2.70 -5.94 14.16
CA ASN A 563 2.84 -6.77 12.96
C ASN A 563 1.76 -7.89 12.88
N ARG A 564 0.55 -7.58 13.35
CA ARG A 564 -0.59 -8.50 13.43
C ARG A 564 -1.85 -7.88 12.85
N LEU A 565 -2.09 -6.60 13.13
CA LEU A 565 -3.24 -5.87 12.60
C LEU A 565 -2.75 -4.74 11.68
N PHE A 566 -3.16 -4.78 10.43
CA PHE A 566 -2.81 -3.82 9.38
C PHE A 566 -4.05 -3.03 8.95
N PHE A 567 -3.85 -1.87 8.32
CA PHE A 567 -4.93 -0.98 7.90
C PHE A 567 -4.74 -0.55 6.45
N ALA A 568 -5.77 -0.78 5.63
CA ALA A 568 -5.86 -0.28 4.26
C ALA A 568 -7.21 0.42 4.04
N GLY A 569 -7.36 1.06 2.89
CA GLY A 569 -8.52 1.87 2.53
C GLY A 569 -8.09 3.27 2.09
N GLU A 570 -9.00 3.99 1.44
CA GLU A 570 -8.74 5.35 0.96
C GLU A 570 -8.27 6.30 2.07
N ALA A 571 -8.84 6.17 3.27
CA ALA A 571 -8.44 6.95 4.45
C ALA A 571 -7.08 6.55 5.06
N THR A 572 -6.33 5.66 4.42
CA THR A 572 -4.96 5.28 4.84
C THR A 572 -3.91 5.69 3.81
N ASN A 573 -4.31 6.40 2.75
CA ASN A 573 -3.41 6.79 1.66
C ASN A 573 -3.35 8.32 1.58
N ARG A 574 -2.27 8.91 2.09
CA ARG A 574 -2.06 10.35 2.11
C ARG A 574 -1.97 10.98 0.72
N GLN A 575 -1.33 10.28 -0.22
CA GLN A 575 -1.09 10.80 -1.57
C GLN A 575 -2.36 10.73 -2.44
N TYR A 576 -3.22 9.76 -2.17
CA TYR A 576 -4.43 9.51 -2.95
C TYR A 576 -5.64 9.24 -2.04
N PRO A 577 -5.99 10.15 -1.12
CA PRO A 577 -7.16 9.94 -0.27
C PRO A 577 -8.44 9.98 -1.12
N ALA A 578 -9.59 9.64 -0.54
CA ALA A 578 -10.91 9.82 -1.13
C ALA A 578 -11.16 9.15 -2.50
N SER A 579 -10.27 8.28 -2.97
CA SER A 579 -10.29 7.80 -4.34
C SER A 579 -10.34 6.27 -4.44
N MET A 580 -10.88 5.78 -5.56
CA MET A 580 -10.89 4.34 -5.85
C MET A 580 -9.47 3.79 -5.99
N HIS A 581 -8.60 4.52 -6.69
CA HIS A 581 -7.22 4.08 -6.92
C HIS A 581 -6.37 4.17 -5.65
N GLY A 582 -6.60 5.15 -4.78
CA GLY A 582 -5.97 5.22 -3.47
C GLY A 582 -6.32 4.05 -2.57
N ALA A 583 -7.59 3.63 -2.55
CA ALA A 583 -8.00 2.40 -1.89
C ALA A 583 -7.29 1.18 -2.47
N PHE A 584 -7.28 1.02 -3.79
CA PHE A 584 -6.59 -0.09 -4.46
C PHE A 584 -5.09 -0.14 -4.11
N LEU A 585 -4.39 0.98 -4.23
CA LEU A 585 -2.96 1.11 -3.91
C LEU A 585 -2.67 0.81 -2.44
N SER A 586 -3.52 1.26 -1.51
CA SER A 586 -3.35 0.92 -0.08
C SER A 586 -3.46 -0.59 0.18
N GLY A 587 -4.27 -1.32 -0.60
CA GLY A 587 -4.36 -2.77 -0.52
C GLY A 587 -3.07 -3.46 -0.99
N LEU A 588 -2.48 -2.99 -2.11
CA LEU A 588 -1.19 -3.48 -2.59
C LEU A 588 -0.06 -3.20 -1.58
N ARG A 589 -0.05 -1.99 -1.00
CA ARG A 589 0.89 -1.57 0.04
C ARG A 589 0.85 -2.52 1.24
N GLU A 590 -0.34 -2.77 1.79
CA GLU A 590 -0.46 -3.64 2.96
C GLU A 590 -0.15 -5.10 2.65
N ALA A 591 -0.43 -5.60 1.43
CA ALA A 591 0.03 -6.93 1.03
C ALA A 591 1.56 -7.03 1.06
N SER A 592 2.27 -6.00 0.59
CA SER A 592 3.74 -5.90 0.69
C SER A 592 4.23 -5.89 2.14
N HIS A 593 3.61 -5.07 2.99
CA HIS A 593 3.96 -4.95 4.39
C HIS A 593 3.76 -6.26 5.15
N ILE A 594 2.64 -6.95 4.90
CA ILE A 594 2.32 -8.26 5.48
C ILE A 594 3.36 -9.31 5.05
N TYR A 595 3.72 -9.33 3.76
CA TYR A 595 4.76 -10.23 3.25
C TYR A 595 6.10 -10.02 3.94
N ARG A 596 6.55 -8.76 4.04
CA ARG A 596 7.80 -8.40 4.73
C ARG A 596 7.77 -8.76 6.21
N ALA A 597 6.68 -8.45 6.91
CA ALA A 597 6.51 -8.75 8.33
C ALA A 597 6.60 -10.27 8.60
N THR A 598 6.00 -11.08 7.72
CA THR A 598 6.03 -12.54 7.80
C THR A 598 7.45 -13.08 7.58
N ARG A 599 8.19 -12.56 6.60
CA ARG A 599 9.59 -12.95 6.37
C ARG A 599 10.53 -12.50 7.48
N CYS A 600 10.35 -11.31 8.05
CA CYS A 600 11.11 -10.87 9.21
C CYS A 600 10.88 -11.79 10.42
N ARG A 601 9.65 -12.27 10.62
CA ARG A 601 9.33 -13.30 11.62
C ARG A 601 9.98 -14.63 11.29
N GLN A 602 9.88 -15.13 10.06
CA GLN A 602 10.54 -16.37 9.67
C GLN A 602 12.07 -16.27 9.79
N ASN A 603 12.68 -15.14 9.46
CA ASN A 603 14.12 -14.90 9.62
C ASN A 603 14.52 -14.73 11.08
N SER A 604 13.64 -14.18 11.93
CA SER A 604 13.87 -14.10 13.38
C SER A 604 13.67 -15.46 14.05
N ALA A 605 12.65 -16.22 13.65
CA ALA A 605 12.41 -17.60 14.04
C ALA A 605 13.52 -18.52 13.51
N ARG A 606 14.05 -18.28 12.31
CA ARG A 606 15.28 -18.89 11.76
C ARG A 606 16.52 -18.41 12.47
N LYS A 607 16.62 -17.18 12.99
CA LYS A 607 17.73 -16.78 13.89
C LYS A 607 17.61 -17.41 15.28
N ILE A 608 16.38 -17.73 15.71
CA ILE A 608 16.09 -18.46 16.96
C ILE A 608 16.31 -19.97 16.76
N THR A 609 16.03 -20.54 15.58
CA THR A 609 16.25 -21.96 15.23
C THR A 609 17.63 -22.24 14.58
N GLN A 610 18.32 -21.24 14.05
CA GLN A 610 19.76 -21.24 13.71
C GLN A 610 20.63 -20.79 14.89
N ARG A 611 20.09 -20.81 16.11
CA ARG A 611 20.93 -20.95 17.30
C ARG A 611 20.97 -22.42 17.69
N ASN A 612 22.11 -23.02 17.29
CA ASN A 612 22.75 -24.23 17.82
C ASN A 612 23.03 -25.34 16.80
N VAL A 613 23.48 -24.99 15.58
CA VAL A 613 24.51 -25.82 14.95
C VAL A 613 25.86 -25.24 15.38
N GLY A 614 26.29 -25.66 16.58
CA GLY A 614 27.69 -25.50 16.98
C GLY A 614 28.61 -26.29 16.04
N PRO A 615 29.95 -26.20 16.21
CA PRO A 615 30.86 -27.09 15.49
C PRO A 615 30.40 -28.53 15.70
N SER A 616 30.48 -29.38 14.67
CA SER A 616 30.09 -30.79 14.79
C SER A 616 30.75 -31.40 16.03
N ASN A 617 30.05 -32.29 16.74
CA ASN A 617 30.55 -32.92 17.96
C ASN A 617 31.98 -33.49 17.76
N ASP A 618 32.28 -33.93 16.53
CA ASP A 618 33.60 -34.40 16.08
C ASP A 618 34.73 -33.38 16.28
N VAL A 619 34.49 -32.07 16.07
CA VAL A 619 35.51 -31.03 16.27
C VAL A 619 35.86 -30.87 17.75
N LEU A 620 34.86 -30.88 18.63
CA LEU A 620 35.10 -30.84 20.08
C LEU A 620 35.80 -32.12 20.54
N VAL A 621 35.38 -33.29 20.07
CA VAL A 621 36.04 -34.56 20.38
C VAL A 621 37.51 -34.54 19.93
N ASP A 622 37.79 -34.06 18.72
CA ASP A 622 39.15 -33.99 18.16
C ASP A 622 40.04 -33.00 18.92
N LEU A 623 39.52 -31.83 19.29
CA LEU A 623 40.24 -30.85 20.08
C LEU A 623 40.73 -31.47 21.41
N PHE A 624 39.84 -32.17 22.12
CA PHE A 624 40.14 -32.80 23.41
C PHE A 624 40.89 -34.12 23.34
N LYS A 625 41.30 -34.60 22.16
CA LYS A 625 42.29 -35.69 22.04
C LYS A 625 43.68 -35.27 22.52
N LYS A 626 44.02 -33.98 22.41
CA LYS A 626 45.30 -33.40 22.85
C LYS A 626 45.06 -32.13 23.70
N PRO A 627 44.71 -32.27 24.99
CA PRO A 627 44.51 -31.13 25.88
C PRO A 627 45.82 -30.39 26.16
N ASP A 628 45.74 -29.09 26.44
CA ASP A 628 46.89 -28.26 26.86
C ASP A 628 47.18 -28.42 28.36
N LEU A 629 46.15 -28.68 29.17
CA LEU A 629 46.26 -28.94 30.60
C LEU A 629 45.26 -30.03 31.00
N VAL A 630 45.67 -30.90 31.92
CA VAL A 630 44.84 -31.99 32.46
C VAL A 630 44.91 -31.97 33.98
N LEU A 631 43.76 -31.82 34.64
CA LEU A 631 43.62 -31.82 36.09
C LEU A 631 42.54 -32.84 36.48
N GLY A 632 42.93 -34.08 36.79
CA GLY A 632 41.97 -35.17 37.03
C GLY A 632 41.06 -35.39 35.82
N ASN A 633 39.74 -35.30 36.01
CA ASN A 633 38.75 -35.40 34.93
C ASN A 633 38.54 -34.10 34.13
N PHE A 634 39.26 -33.02 34.46
CA PHE A 634 39.17 -31.73 33.77
C PHE A 634 40.25 -31.63 32.70
N LEU A 635 39.83 -31.39 31.46
CA LEU A 635 40.71 -31.21 30.31
C LEU A 635 40.53 -29.78 29.83
N PHE A 636 41.63 -29.08 29.51
CA PHE A 636 41.59 -27.69 29.06
C PHE A 636 42.29 -27.54 27.72
N ILE A 637 41.77 -26.63 26.92
CA ILE A 637 42.29 -26.27 25.60
C ILE A 637 42.24 -24.77 25.44
N PHE A 638 43.34 -24.21 24.97
CA PHE A 638 43.49 -22.78 24.74
C PHE A 638 43.99 -22.50 23.33
N ASP A 639 43.89 -21.25 22.91
CA ASP A 639 44.47 -20.81 21.65
C ASP A 639 46.01 -20.83 21.74
N PRO A 640 46.71 -21.61 20.91
CA PRO A 640 48.17 -21.68 20.94
C PRO A 640 48.85 -20.41 20.42
N SER A 641 48.12 -19.48 19.82
CA SER A 641 48.67 -18.23 19.27
C SER A 641 48.88 -17.13 20.32
N THR A 642 48.38 -17.32 21.55
CA THR A 642 48.51 -16.36 22.65
C THR A 642 48.75 -17.04 24.00
N GLU A 643 49.61 -16.44 24.81
CA GLU A 643 49.87 -16.83 26.21
C GLU A 643 49.26 -15.84 27.21
N ASP A 644 48.41 -14.91 26.74
CA ASP A 644 47.72 -13.95 27.62
C ASP A 644 46.90 -14.68 28.70
N PRO A 645 47.13 -14.42 30.00
CA PRO A 645 46.36 -15.02 31.10
C PRO A 645 44.85 -14.80 31.00
N ARG A 646 44.42 -13.71 30.37
CA ARG A 646 42.99 -13.39 30.16
C ARG A 646 42.39 -14.05 28.92
N SER A 647 43.19 -14.72 28.10
CA SER A 647 42.69 -15.42 26.91
C SER A 647 41.74 -16.55 27.30
N LEU A 648 40.66 -16.67 26.54
CA LEU A 648 39.63 -17.69 26.75
C LEU A 648 40.06 -19.01 26.12
N GLY A 649 39.64 -20.10 26.76
CA GLY A 649 39.76 -21.48 26.32
C GLY A 649 38.51 -22.27 26.62
N LEU A 650 38.58 -23.56 26.33
CA LEU A 650 37.50 -24.52 26.58
C LEU A 650 37.96 -25.55 27.60
N MET A 651 37.09 -25.84 28.55
CA MET A 651 37.26 -26.92 29.52
C MET A 651 36.24 -28.01 29.26
N ARG A 652 36.64 -29.27 29.34
CA ARG A 652 35.76 -30.45 29.32
C ARG A 652 35.90 -31.21 30.64
N ILE A 653 34.76 -31.58 31.23
CA ILE A 653 34.68 -32.54 32.34
C ILE A 653 33.79 -33.71 31.93
N THR A 654 34.16 -34.92 32.33
CA THR A 654 33.34 -36.11 32.13
C THR A 654 32.74 -36.55 33.46
N VAL A 655 31.41 -36.62 33.56
CA VAL A 655 30.70 -37.00 34.79
C VAL A 655 30.06 -38.39 34.60
N GLY A 656 30.39 -39.35 35.46
CA GLY A 656 29.84 -40.72 35.47
C GLY A 656 30.71 -41.76 36.22
N ARG A 657 30.09 -42.75 36.89
CA ARG A 657 30.80 -43.83 37.64
C ARG A 657 31.63 -44.71 36.70
N ARG A 658 32.93 -44.89 36.99
CA ARG A 658 33.73 -46.02 36.51
C ARG A 658 33.63 -47.14 37.53
N GLU A 659 32.92 -48.23 37.25
CA GLU A 659 33.00 -49.44 38.07
C GLU A 659 34.01 -50.44 37.48
N HIS A 660 34.83 -50.99 38.37
CA HIS A 660 35.83 -52.02 38.13
C HIS A 660 35.18 -53.41 37.90
N HIS A 661 35.95 -54.28 37.26
CA HIS A 661 35.61 -55.56 36.64
C HIS A 661 35.03 -56.73 37.48
N TYR A 662 34.25 -57.59 36.76
CA TYR A 662 33.94 -59.04 36.86
C TYR A 662 33.01 -59.64 37.95
N LYS A 663 31.87 -60.20 37.52
CA LYS A 663 31.55 -61.65 37.57
C LYS A 663 30.30 -62.02 36.74
N GLU A 664 30.32 -63.23 36.18
CA GLU A 664 29.25 -63.91 35.44
C GLU A 664 28.02 -64.19 36.33
N ASP A 665 26.80 -63.98 35.83
CA ASP A 665 25.79 -65.04 35.73
C ASP A 665 24.52 -64.61 34.96
N SER A 666 23.82 -65.63 34.49
CA SER A 666 22.82 -65.70 33.42
C SER A 666 21.38 -65.16 33.68
N THR A 667 20.65 -64.99 32.56
CA THR A 667 19.17 -64.89 32.35
C THR A 667 18.54 -63.52 32.03
N ASN A 668 17.51 -63.56 31.17
CA ASN A 668 17.10 -62.56 30.17
C ASN A 668 16.16 -61.42 30.63
N SER A 669 16.33 -60.29 29.92
CA SER A 669 15.36 -59.27 29.48
C SER A 669 14.69 -58.29 30.47
N CYS A 670 15.31 -57.12 30.66
CA CYS A 670 14.75 -55.80 30.30
C CYS A 670 15.90 -54.76 30.31
N LEU A 671 16.17 -54.09 29.18
CA LEU A 671 17.36 -53.25 28.96
C LEU A 671 17.34 -51.96 29.80
N HIS A 672 17.96 -51.96 30.97
CA HIS A 672 18.53 -50.75 31.57
C HIS A 672 19.84 -50.42 30.87
N GLN A 673 19.90 -49.30 30.12
CA GLN A 673 21.17 -48.79 29.62
C GLN A 673 22.03 -48.28 30.80
N PRO A 674 23.31 -48.68 30.89
CA PRO A 674 24.23 -48.15 31.89
C PRO A 674 24.48 -46.65 31.64
N ASN A 675 24.55 -45.84 32.69
CA ASN A 675 24.84 -44.40 32.63
C ASN A 675 26.16 -44.16 31.86
N LEU A 676 26.07 -43.84 30.55
CA LEU A 676 27.23 -43.47 29.76
C LEU A 676 27.85 -42.19 30.32
N PRO A 677 29.19 -42.09 30.39
CA PRO A 677 29.86 -40.87 30.83
C PRO A 677 29.50 -39.69 29.93
N VAL A 678 28.91 -38.64 30.49
CA VAL A 678 28.45 -37.46 29.74
C VAL A 678 29.56 -36.39 29.76
N PRO A 679 30.11 -36.01 28.59
CA PRO A 679 31.04 -34.89 28.51
C PRO A 679 30.28 -33.57 28.59
N LEU A 680 30.68 -32.72 29.53
CA LEU A 680 30.20 -31.35 29.70
C LEU A 680 31.33 -30.37 29.43
N TYR A 681 30.99 -29.22 28.88
CA TYR A 681 31.93 -28.21 28.41
C TYR A 681 31.65 -26.85 29.04
N MET A 682 32.67 -26.00 29.11
CA MET A 682 32.53 -24.58 29.46
C MET A 682 33.63 -23.74 28.80
N VAL A 683 33.38 -22.43 28.73
CA VAL A 683 34.38 -21.42 28.37
C VAL A 683 35.03 -20.92 29.65
N ILE A 684 36.36 -20.91 29.70
CA ILE A 684 37.16 -20.51 30.88
C ILE A 684 38.40 -19.71 30.46
N SER A 685 38.89 -18.76 31.25
CA SER A 685 40.18 -18.12 30.97
C SER A 685 41.38 -18.98 31.39
N ARG A 686 42.57 -18.70 30.85
CA ARG A 686 43.82 -19.37 31.28
C ARG A 686 44.10 -19.14 32.76
N GLU A 687 43.91 -17.91 33.25
CA GLU A 687 44.08 -17.55 34.67
C GLU A 687 43.16 -18.37 35.57
N GLN A 688 41.89 -18.53 35.19
CA GLN A 688 40.91 -19.33 35.96
C GLN A 688 41.23 -20.84 35.93
N ALA A 689 41.80 -21.34 34.84
CA ALA A 689 42.25 -22.73 34.78
C ALA A 689 43.48 -22.98 35.68
N LEU A 690 44.38 -22.00 35.81
CA LEU A 690 45.50 -22.04 36.76
C LEU A 690 45.02 -21.92 38.21
N GLU A 691 43.97 -21.12 38.48
CA GLU A 691 43.33 -21.08 39.80
C GLU A 691 42.76 -22.45 40.20
N LEU A 692 42.10 -23.15 39.25
CA LEU A 692 41.60 -24.52 39.48
C LEU A 692 42.73 -25.55 39.69
N GLN A 693 43.95 -25.29 39.21
CA GLN A 693 45.12 -26.14 39.46
C GLN A 693 45.59 -26.07 40.92
N LEU A 694 45.36 -24.95 41.61
CA LEU A 694 45.74 -24.77 43.02
C LEU A 694 44.82 -25.54 43.99
N VAL A 695 43.66 -26.03 43.52
CA VAL A 695 42.74 -26.84 44.31
C VAL A 695 43.22 -28.31 44.33
N THR A 696 43.75 -28.76 45.46
CA THR A 696 44.37 -30.09 45.63
C THR A 696 43.41 -31.16 46.18
N GLU A 697 42.23 -30.79 46.67
CA GLU A 697 41.27 -31.66 47.36
C GLU A 697 40.44 -32.60 46.45
N GLY A 698 40.83 -32.78 45.19
CA GLY A 698 40.18 -33.70 44.25
C GLY A 698 39.13 -33.05 43.33
N ASP A 699 38.53 -33.87 42.45
CA ASP A 699 37.70 -33.38 41.33
C ASP A 699 36.34 -32.82 41.77
N GLU A 700 35.76 -33.33 42.85
CA GLU A 700 34.50 -32.78 43.39
C GLU A 700 34.70 -31.39 44.00
N SER A 701 35.80 -31.17 44.73
CA SER A 701 36.16 -29.86 45.26
C SER A 701 36.48 -28.87 44.14
N ARG A 702 37.17 -29.30 43.07
CA ARG A 702 37.39 -28.48 41.86
C ARG A 702 36.09 -28.10 41.16
N LEU A 703 35.16 -29.04 41.03
CA LEU A 703 33.85 -28.79 40.42
C LEU A 703 33.01 -27.82 41.25
N ALA A 704 33.00 -28.01 42.58
CA ALA A 704 32.31 -27.14 43.51
C ALA A 704 32.90 -25.72 43.48
N HIS A 705 34.22 -25.59 43.43
CA HIS A 705 34.91 -24.30 43.31
C HIS A 705 34.56 -23.59 41.99
N ALA A 706 34.60 -24.32 40.86
CA ALA A 706 34.23 -23.78 39.55
C ALA A 706 32.79 -23.27 39.47
N ILE A 707 31.84 -23.98 40.08
CA ILE A 707 30.42 -23.59 40.05
C ILE A 707 30.10 -22.50 41.07
N LYS A 708 30.55 -22.64 42.33
CA LYS A 708 30.16 -21.75 43.43
C LYS A 708 30.99 -20.47 43.50
N ASN A 709 32.30 -20.55 43.27
CA ASN A 709 33.19 -19.41 43.47
C ASN A 709 33.42 -18.65 42.16
N LEU A 710 33.45 -19.34 41.02
CA LEU A 710 33.66 -18.74 39.71
C LEU A 710 32.35 -18.56 38.89
N GLY A 711 31.22 -19.04 39.41
CA GLY A 711 29.88 -18.79 38.86
C GLY A 711 29.58 -19.50 37.54
N PHE A 712 30.30 -20.57 37.20
CA PHE A 712 30.19 -21.20 35.88
C PHE A 712 29.00 -22.13 35.71
N LYS A 713 28.50 -22.19 34.46
CA LYS A 713 27.46 -23.14 34.02
C LYS A 713 28.07 -24.18 33.07
N LEU A 714 27.88 -25.45 33.39
CA LEU A 714 28.27 -26.57 32.52
C LEU A 714 27.27 -26.71 31.38
N MET A 715 27.78 -26.91 30.16
CA MET A 715 26.98 -26.97 28.94
C MET A 715 27.21 -28.29 28.22
N GLY A 716 26.17 -28.84 27.59
CA GLY A 716 26.32 -29.95 26.65
C GLY A 716 27.08 -29.51 25.38
N PRO A 717 27.58 -30.45 24.57
CA PRO A 717 28.35 -30.15 23.36
C PRO A 717 27.60 -29.27 22.34
N SER A 718 26.27 -29.33 22.30
CA SER A 718 25.40 -28.52 21.44
C SER A 718 24.96 -27.19 22.08
N ALA A 719 25.35 -26.91 23.33
CA ALA A 719 24.85 -25.79 24.14
C ALA A 719 25.92 -24.73 24.49
N LEU A 720 27.11 -24.79 23.89
CA LEU A 720 28.24 -23.87 24.15
C LEU A 720 27.97 -22.39 23.80
N GLY A 721 26.89 -22.09 23.08
CA GLY A 721 26.53 -20.74 22.64
C GLY A 721 27.51 -20.13 21.61
N ASN A 722 27.21 -18.91 21.15
CA ASN A 722 27.99 -18.24 20.09
C ASN A 722 29.48 -18.06 20.45
N VAL A 723 29.78 -17.72 21.72
CA VAL A 723 31.14 -17.49 22.19
C VAL A 723 31.94 -18.80 22.23
N GLY A 724 31.38 -19.87 22.81
CA GLY A 724 32.05 -21.17 22.87
C GLY A 724 32.22 -21.83 21.50
N ASN A 725 31.24 -21.67 20.60
CA ASN A 725 31.30 -22.20 19.23
C ASN A 725 32.37 -21.49 18.39
N SER A 726 32.45 -20.16 18.47
CA SER A 726 33.48 -19.37 17.78
C SER A 726 34.88 -19.70 18.33
N LEU A 727 34.99 -19.85 19.64
CA LEU A 727 36.25 -20.21 20.32
C LEU A 727 36.74 -21.60 19.90
N ALA A 728 35.85 -22.61 19.87
CA ALA A 728 36.18 -23.96 19.40
C ALA A 728 36.70 -23.95 17.96
N ALA A 729 36.03 -23.22 17.05
CA ALA A 729 36.45 -23.10 15.66
C ALA A 729 37.81 -22.39 15.51
N SER A 730 38.03 -21.31 16.27
CA SER A 730 39.30 -20.56 16.27
C SER A 730 40.46 -21.45 16.72
N ILE A 731 40.31 -22.14 17.87
CA ILE A 731 41.37 -23.01 18.41
C ILE A 731 41.64 -24.19 17.47
N ALA A 732 40.60 -24.79 16.87
CA ALA A 732 40.76 -25.86 15.88
C ALA A 732 41.49 -25.39 14.61
N SER A 733 41.30 -24.14 14.18
CA SER A 733 42.02 -23.55 13.05
C SER A 733 43.49 -23.29 13.41
N ALA A 734 43.74 -22.65 14.55
CA ALA A 734 45.09 -22.34 15.05
C ALA A 734 45.95 -23.61 15.24
N ARG A 735 45.37 -24.67 15.78
CA ARG A 735 46.05 -25.97 15.95
C ARG A 735 46.33 -26.68 14.62
N ARG A 736 45.47 -26.53 13.60
CA ARG A 736 45.72 -27.06 12.25
C ARG A 736 46.84 -26.30 11.52
N GLY A 737 46.96 -24.99 11.73
CA GLY A 737 48.02 -24.16 11.16
C GLY A 737 49.43 -24.55 11.61
N ARG A 738 49.61 -24.97 12.88
CA ARG A 738 50.91 -25.43 13.41
C ARG A 738 51.40 -26.76 12.83
N GLY A 739 50.52 -27.58 12.24
CA GLY A 739 50.91 -28.85 11.60
C GLY A 739 51.61 -28.70 10.24
N ARG A 740 51.55 -27.51 9.61
CA ARG A 740 52.09 -27.27 8.26
C ARG A 740 53.50 -26.67 8.22
N ASN A 741 54.04 -26.20 9.36
CA ASN A 741 55.36 -25.53 9.41
C ASN A 741 56.41 -26.33 10.20
N ARG A 742 56.65 -27.60 9.83
CA ARG A 742 57.73 -28.41 10.44
C ARG A 742 58.43 -29.35 9.45
N ILE A 743 59.12 -28.79 8.47
CA ILE A 743 60.25 -29.37 7.69
C ILE A 743 61.01 -28.12 7.20
N SER A 744 62.29 -27.82 7.39
CA SER A 744 63.51 -28.49 7.85
C SER A 744 64.51 -27.38 8.21
N ALA A 745 65.18 -27.45 9.36
CA ALA A 745 66.47 -26.79 9.54
C ALA A 745 67.28 -27.59 10.56
N GLY A 746 68.32 -28.26 10.05
CA GLY A 746 69.39 -28.85 10.85
C GLY A 746 70.27 -27.78 11.51
N PRO A 747 71.30 -28.22 12.24
CA PRO A 747 71.67 -27.65 13.53
C PRO A 747 72.65 -26.48 13.43
N HIS A 748 72.53 -25.52 14.33
CA HIS A 748 73.67 -24.71 14.76
C HIS A 748 73.76 -24.68 16.29
N HIS A 749 74.78 -25.39 16.78
CA HIS A 749 75.38 -25.22 18.10
C HIS A 749 76.21 -23.92 18.15
N ILE A 750 76.65 -23.60 19.38
CA ILE A 750 77.79 -22.74 19.80
C ILE A 750 77.32 -21.30 20.11
N ILE A 751 77.30 -20.76 21.35
CA ILE A 751 77.79 -21.09 22.71
C ILE A 751 76.72 -20.68 23.73
#